data_AF-A0A1G9E8P3-F1
#
_entry.id   AF-A0A1G9E8P3-F1
#
_cell.length_a   1.000
_cell.length_b   1.000
_cell.length_c   1.000
_cell.angle_alpha   90.00
_cell.angle_beta   90.00
_cell.angle_gamma   90.00
#
_symmetry.space_group_name_H-M   'P 1'
#
loop_
_entity.id
_entity.type
_entity.pdbx_description
1 polymer ?
#
loop_
_entity_poly.entity_id
_entity_poly.type
_entity_poly.pdbx_seq_one_letter_code
_entity_poly.pdbx_strand_id
1 'polypeptide(L)'
;MRPLAPTLALALALLVSAGPAAADVPPPPPTAVTLAPGGIPPSQQEANGYDFAAGGEALSTVATQDVAPGLRLTNFQRLEDAGWNRGNVLTADLSEPTLSMDVRNTGKVAGIGTLSSQMAGTGAVAGVNAGFYDINASGAPVGLAKSRDGLQNARFGSDPALSMARAEAAIGGLTSGGTVTIDGAEQDLAGFNTPSLPTGGIGVYTRLWGDYTLDRPVGGPGNVSDEVARASVVDGVVTAVADEAGAPAIPAGGQVLLGREAGAEVVGSLEVGDRVDVTVGLAEDADWAVSGNVQLVVDGEVGPGIGDDGVHSRTAVGLDRDGTKLIVLALDGQTGASRGMTRAELARFMISLGAYQALNLDGGGSTTMAARVAGDVEPRIVDTPSDGSEREVSNTLLFFSSAGPAGVATGAQVRPITNRAGAYRVLQGQRRTLFGSGLDAAYAAIEKDGVFRAQGGSVRLDDGRSRPSHGSEVAALGARAGDAKVSFDLGRGRRATMPITVLGPLDHLAVDRSVIALPEGGGTSTLMLTGYDADGRPAPIEPSEAAVTASDGFEVVGDGANGFEIRTSLTEGSGTVDFAVGDHHVAINVLVGLSEASVADFADGASWKAGSARATVSVTPLTTGGPRGEPALRIQHDFTQSTGTRGAYAVPPAPIAVAGQPLSLSMWIKGDGSGAWPRIQIRSGNGTVSNLDAPLITWTGWQQVTYPVPAGTAYPIRVEAVRMMETRPEASYRGDLTVAALVADVPPSAYPIEAEPVHDPVIVTDGTVTDRPQRIALMSDGQFVARNPDSPLVASVRATLREIVAARPDHLIIDGDLVDEASPADIAFAKKILDEEVGSAVPYTYVPGNHEVMGGPISNFKAVFGPTHTTRLLGSTLLITLNSSSGTLHGNDDGKVQLTELESQLRAAASDPAVTGVLVAFHHPIDDPLPDKASQLGDRIEARQLEDRLGRFRTSSGKSVAVLNGHVGVFHGSSSQGISMLINGNSGKTPAGNVEDGGFRGWTMIGIDPRAGVVGRNPAPGARLRWLQAETRPAVDTVTTGAPETLALGSSVTLDATFTQGAATVPVTWPVTADWGGHEVVVGERGHGVVRLDPVTRKLTALRPGTAVLTLVVNGVKAESMIRVIR
;
A
#
# COMPACT_ATOMS: atom_id res chain seq x y z
N MET A 1 33.13 -51.27 55.48
CA MET A 1 32.10 -50.22 55.68
C MET A 1 31.96 -49.45 54.37
N ARG A 2 30.72 -49.35 53.90
CA ARG A 2 30.08 -48.52 52.84
C ARG A 2 30.91 -47.87 51.70
N PRO A 3 30.38 -47.85 50.46
CA PRO A 3 31.16 -47.75 49.24
C PRO A 3 31.24 -46.33 48.65
N LEU A 4 32.25 -46.14 47.82
CA LEU A 4 32.45 -45.04 46.88
C LEU A 4 31.30 -44.94 45.88
N ALA A 5 30.83 -43.73 45.60
CA ALA A 5 30.05 -43.37 44.43
C ALA A 5 30.73 -42.16 43.74
N PRO A 6 31.06 -42.26 42.43
CA PRO A 6 31.45 -41.11 41.63
C PRO A 6 30.21 -40.55 40.91
N THR A 7 29.96 -39.25 41.03
CA THR A 7 29.01 -38.55 40.16
C THR A 7 29.73 -38.09 38.89
N LEU A 8 29.36 -38.72 37.78
CA LEU A 8 29.65 -38.33 36.40
C LEU A 8 29.22 -36.87 36.18
N ALA A 9 30.14 -36.00 35.79
CA ALA A 9 29.86 -34.79 35.06
C ALA A 9 30.02 -35.10 33.57
N LEU A 10 28.91 -35.23 32.85
CA LEU A 10 28.87 -35.42 31.41
C LEU A 10 29.13 -34.04 30.76
N ALA A 11 30.38 -33.78 30.37
CA ALA A 11 30.72 -32.64 29.52
C ALA A 11 30.24 -32.95 28.09
N LEU A 12 29.05 -32.45 27.75
CA LEU A 12 28.57 -32.42 26.38
C LEU A 12 29.33 -31.28 25.66
N ALA A 13 30.42 -31.64 24.98
CA ALA A 13 31.07 -30.74 24.04
C ALA A 13 30.13 -30.54 22.83
N LEU A 14 29.28 -29.52 22.91
CA LEU A 14 28.66 -28.91 21.74
C LEU A 14 29.78 -28.31 20.89
N LEU A 15 30.21 -29.09 19.89
CA LEU A 15 30.87 -28.55 18.69
C LEU A 15 29.82 -27.70 17.97
N VAL A 16 29.65 -26.46 18.43
CA VAL A 16 29.10 -25.39 17.60
C VAL A 16 30.12 -25.20 16.49
N SER A 17 29.79 -25.68 15.29
CA SER A 17 30.44 -25.20 14.08
C SER A 17 30.23 -23.68 14.06
N ALA A 18 31.27 -22.94 14.43
CA ALA A 18 31.32 -21.51 14.17
C ALA A 18 31.26 -21.34 12.65
N GLY A 19 30.06 -21.12 12.13
CA GLY A 19 29.92 -20.43 10.85
C GLY A 19 30.62 -19.07 10.97
N PRO A 20 31.10 -18.49 9.86
CA PRO A 20 31.63 -17.13 9.90
C PRO A 20 30.57 -16.24 10.57
N ALA A 21 30.98 -15.48 11.59
CA ALA A 21 30.13 -14.47 12.19
C ALA A 21 29.55 -13.63 11.05
N ALA A 22 28.23 -13.68 10.87
CA ALA A 22 27.55 -12.78 9.95
C ALA A 22 27.94 -11.36 10.38
N ALA A 23 28.53 -10.60 9.47
CA ALA A 23 28.90 -9.20 9.75
C ALA A 23 27.63 -8.44 10.14
N ASP A 24 27.74 -7.53 11.12
CA ASP A 24 26.67 -6.62 11.55
C ASP A 24 26.43 -5.53 10.48
N VAL A 25 26.19 -5.93 9.23
CA VAL A 25 25.81 -5.04 8.13
C VAL A 25 24.29 -4.87 8.19
N PRO A 26 23.77 -3.66 8.47
CA PRO A 26 22.33 -3.44 8.47
C PRO A 26 21.75 -3.75 7.08
N PRO A 27 20.57 -4.36 6.94
CA PRO A 27 19.97 -4.57 5.62
C PRO A 27 19.68 -3.22 4.94
N PRO A 28 19.80 -3.10 3.61
CA PRO A 28 19.40 -1.92 2.87
C PRO A 28 17.88 -1.71 2.98
N PRO A 29 17.41 -0.49 2.69
CA PRO A 29 16.00 -0.19 2.46
C PRO A 29 15.30 -1.33 1.69
N PRO A 30 14.09 -1.79 2.09
CA PRO A 30 13.38 -2.80 1.34
C PRO A 30 13.16 -2.31 -0.08
N THR A 31 13.40 -3.18 -1.03
CA THR A 31 13.11 -2.99 -2.46
C THR A 31 11.64 -3.24 -2.78
N ALA A 32 11.00 -4.15 -2.04
CA ALA A 32 9.66 -4.67 -2.34
C ALA A 32 8.50 -3.85 -1.76
N VAL A 33 8.77 -3.05 -0.71
CA VAL A 33 7.73 -2.41 0.09
C VAL A 33 7.98 -0.91 0.15
N THR A 34 7.01 -0.16 -0.37
CA THR A 34 6.92 1.30 -0.44
C THR A 34 7.83 2.01 -1.44
N LEU A 35 7.38 1.99 -2.71
CA LEU A 35 7.47 3.12 -3.63
C LEU A 35 6.70 4.35 -3.09
N ALA A 36 6.91 4.69 -1.82
CA ALA A 36 6.24 5.78 -1.12
C ALA A 36 7.03 7.08 -1.30
N PRO A 37 6.34 8.24 -1.29
CA PRO A 37 6.97 9.53 -1.47
C PRO A 37 8.17 9.76 -0.54
N GLY A 38 9.34 10.04 -1.12
CA GLY A 38 10.57 10.31 -0.38
C GLY A 38 11.37 9.09 0.11
N GLY A 39 10.93 7.86 -0.20
CA GLY A 39 11.64 6.62 0.13
C GLY A 39 12.79 6.26 -0.82
N ILE A 40 12.75 6.73 -2.07
CA ILE A 40 13.71 6.34 -3.12
C ILE A 40 14.58 7.55 -3.49
N PRO A 41 15.92 7.46 -3.39
CA PRO A 41 16.83 8.49 -3.88
C PRO A 41 16.57 8.81 -5.36
N PRO A 42 16.63 10.08 -5.79
CA PRO A 42 16.50 10.42 -7.22
C PRO A 42 17.44 9.63 -8.14
N SER A 43 18.63 9.24 -7.66
CA SER A 43 19.59 8.42 -8.41
C SER A 43 19.17 6.96 -8.62
N GLN A 44 18.17 6.49 -7.88
CA GLN A 44 17.61 5.14 -8.01
C GLN A 44 16.27 5.16 -8.75
N GLN A 45 15.68 6.34 -9.00
CA GLN A 45 14.43 6.51 -9.76
C GLN A 45 14.67 6.46 -11.27
N GLU A 46 15.57 5.59 -11.71
CA GLU A 46 15.80 5.30 -13.13
C GLU A 46 15.11 3.98 -13.48
N ALA A 47 14.72 3.83 -14.74
CA ALA A 47 14.01 2.66 -15.22
C ALA A 47 14.92 1.64 -15.90
N ASN A 48 16.25 1.72 -15.70
CA ASN A 48 17.23 0.86 -16.38
C ASN A 48 17.07 0.81 -17.92
N GLY A 49 16.64 1.92 -18.53
CA GLY A 49 16.36 2.00 -19.97
C GLY A 49 14.99 1.45 -20.40
N TYR A 50 14.16 0.97 -19.48
CA TYR A 50 12.77 0.61 -19.75
C TYR A 50 11.86 1.85 -19.72
N ASP A 51 10.75 1.79 -20.45
CA ASP A 51 9.68 2.78 -20.36
C ASP A 51 8.40 2.11 -19.84
N PHE A 52 8.19 2.17 -18.53
CA PHE A 52 7.03 1.57 -17.87
C PHE A 52 5.72 2.34 -18.12
N ALA A 53 5.78 3.47 -18.84
CA ALA A 53 4.62 4.28 -19.23
C ALA A 53 4.43 4.32 -20.76
N ALA A 54 5.19 3.54 -21.55
CA ALA A 54 5.15 3.53 -23.01
C ALA A 54 3.76 3.16 -23.57
N GLY A 55 3.00 2.34 -22.84
CA GLY A 55 1.65 1.91 -23.20
C GLY A 55 0.56 2.88 -22.75
N GLY A 56 0.93 4.06 -22.22
CA GLY A 56 -0.01 5.02 -21.63
C GLY A 56 -0.47 4.63 -20.23
N GLU A 57 0.35 3.88 -19.49
CA GLU A 57 0.13 3.60 -18.07
C GLU A 57 0.27 4.87 -17.23
N ALA A 58 -0.57 5.00 -16.21
CA ALA A 58 -0.59 6.15 -15.32
C ALA A 58 0.08 5.84 -13.98
N LEU A 59 0.47 6.89 -13.24
CA LEU A 59 0.98 6.80 -11.88
C LEU A 59 2.12 5.78 -11.73
N SER A 60 2.96 5.70 -12.77
CA SER A 60 4.07 4.75 -12.82
C SER A 60 5.20 5.18 -11.90
N THR A 61 5.66 4.25 -11.06
CA THR A 61 6.79 4.43 -10.18
C THR A 61 7.76 3.27 -10.33
N VAL A 62 9.05 3.58 -10.38
CA VAL A 62 10.15 2.65 -10.68
C VAL A 62 11.35 2.94 -9.78
N ALA A 63 12.08 1.88 -9.43
CA ALA A 63 13.37 1.97 -8.76
C ALA A 63 14.34 0.90 -9.28
N THR A 64 15.59 1.28 -9.59
CA THR A 64 16.65 0.35 -10.01
C THR A 64 17.78 0.31 -8.99
N GLN A 65 18.28 -0.91 -8.71
CA GLN A 65 19.43 -1.18 -7.85
C GLN A 65 20.37 -2.20 -8.51
N ASP A 66 21.67 -2.04 -8.31
CA ASP A 66 22.66 -3.04 -8.72
C ASP A 66 22.57 -4.28 -7.82
N VAL A 67 22.88 -5.46 -8.37
CA VAL A 67 22.95 -6.74 -7.64
C VAL A 67 24.39 -7.29 -7.69
N ALA A 68 24.95 -7.37 -8.89
CA ALA A 68 26.34 -7.75 -9.16
C ALA A 68 26.78 -7.07 -10.48
N PRO A 69 28.07 -7.11 -10.87
CA PRO A 69 28.47 -6.73 -12.23
C PRO A 69 27.60 -7.43 -13.27
N GLY A 70 27.08 -6.65 -14.23
CA GLY A 70 26.17 -7.16 -15.26
C GLY A 70 24.76 -7.51 -14.79
N LEU A 71 24.40 -7.33 -13.51
CA LEU A 71 23.09 -7.74 -12.97
C LEU A 71 22.41 -6.61 -12.18
N ARG A 72 21.22 -6.19 -12.62
CA ARG A 72 20.44 -5.11 -11.98
C ARG A 72 18.99 -5.52 -11.71
N LEU A 73 18.44 -5.11 -10.58
CA LEU A 73 17.05 -5.30 -10.20
C LEU A 73 16.28 -3.99 -10.42
N THR A 74 15.13 -4.05 -11.08
CA THR A 74 14.22 -2.92 -11.27
C THR A 74 12.83 -3.26 -10.74
N ASN A 75 12.37 -2.57 -9.71
CA ASN A 75 11.02 -2.70 -9.15
C ASN A 75 10.09 -1.68 -9.82
N PHE A 76 8.85 -2.05 -10.14
CA PHE A 76 7.88 -1.13 -10.71
C PHE A 76 6.47 -1.32 -10.14
N GLN A 77 5.68 -0.25 -10.16
CA GLN A 77 4.23 -0.26 -9.96
C GLN A 77 3.59 0.72 -10.95
N ARG A 78 2.51 0.30 -11.61
CA ARG A 78 1.83 1.12 -12.61
C ARG A 78 0.34 0.80 -12.68
N LEU A 79 -0.45 1.79 -13.05
CA LEU A 79 -1.87 1.65 -13.30
C LEU A 79 -2.12 1.44 -14.80
N GLU A 80 -2.76 0.32 -15.14
CA GLU A 80 -3.23 -0.04 -16.47
C GLU A 80 -4.77 0.05 -16.54
N ASP A 81 -5.36 -0.07 -17.73
CA ASP A 81 -6.84 -0.03 -17.87
C ASP A 81 -7.54 -1.12 -17.08
N ALA A 82 -6.88 -2.28 -16.93
CA ALA A 82 -7.41 -3.41 -16.19
C ALA A 82 -7.17 -3.33 -14.67
N GLY A 83 -6.39 -2.35 -14.20
CA GLY A 83 -6.03 -2.17 -12.80
C GLY A 83 -4.52 -2.10 -12.55
N TRP A 84 -4.12 -2.17 -11.28
CA TRP A 84 -2.71 -2.09 -10.86
C TRP A 84 -1.92 -3.33 -11.22
N ASN A 85 -0.69 -3.13 -11.67
CA ASN A 85 0.34 -4.16 -11.76
C ASN A 85 1.61 -3.72 -11.03
N ARG A 86 2.21 -4.65 -10.30
CA ARG A 86 3.49 -4.47 -9.59
C ARG A 86 4.38 -5.67 -9.88
N GLY A 87 5.68 -5.43 -10.02
CA GLY A 87 6.64 -6.52 -10.24
C GLY A 87 8.10 -6.09 -10.21
N ASN A 88 8.94 -7.05 -10.55
CA ASN A 88 10.39 -6.99 -10.49
C ASN A 88 11.01 -7.48 -11.79
N VAL A 89 11.93 -6.69 -12.35
CA VAL A 89 12.70 -7.03 -13.54
C VAL A 89 14.17 -7.16 -13.17
N LEU A 90 14.68 -8.39 -13.15
CA LEU A 90 16.11 -8.68 -13.04
C LEU A 90 16.70 -8.70 -14.45
N THR A 91 17.68 -7.83 -14.69
CA THR A 91 18.31 -7.62 -15.99
C THR A 91 19.75 -8.09 -15.94
N ALA A 92 20.09 -9.10 -16.76
CA ALA A 92 21.42 -9.68 -16.87
C ALA A 92 22.06 -9.32 -18.22
N ASP A 93 23.24 -8.71 -18.16
CA ASP A 93 24.16 -8.51 -19.29
C ASP A 93 24.97 -9.80 -19.47
N LEU A 94 24.66 -10.55 -20.52
CA LEU A 94 25.28 -11.83 -20.83
C LEU A 94 26.70 -11.68 -21.39
N SER A 95 27.14 -10.45 -21.69
CA SER A 95 28.53 -10.16 -22.07
C SER A 95 29.46 -9.99 -20.87
N GLU A 96 28.92 -9.88 -19.64
CA GLU A 96 29.71 -9.79 -18.42
C GLU A 96 30.33 -11.16 -18.07
N PRO A 97 31.67 -11.33 -18.20
CA PRO A 97 32.31 -12.63 -18.09
C PRO A 97 32.27 -13.22 -16.68
N THR A 98 32.00 -12.38 -15.67
CA THR A 98 31.91 -12.84 -14.28
C THR A 98 30.51 -13.31 -13.89
N LEU A 99 29.48 -13.03 -14.70
CA LEU A 99 28.11 -13.45 -14.47
C LEU A 99 27.89 -14.85 -15.04
N SER A 100 27.29 -15.72 -14.23
CA SER A 100 26.92 -17.07 -14.67
C SER A 100 25.60 -17.49 -14.06
N MET A 101 24.98 -18.50 -14.66
CA MET A 101 23.66 -18.99 -14.29
C MET A 101 23.64 -20.51 -14.34
N ASP A 102 22.72 -21.10 -13.58
CA ASP A 102 22.43 -22.53 -13.60
C ASP A 102 21.02 -22.82 -13.09
N VAL A 103 20.49 -23.97 -13.49
CA VAL A 103 19.21 -24.49 -13.00
C VAL A 103 19.48 -25.40 -11.82
N ARG A 104 18.82 -25.15 -10.68
CA ARG A 104 19.01 -25.93 -9.45
C ARG A 104 17.69 -26.48 -8.94
N ASN A 105 17.77 -27.62 -8.27
CA ASN A 105 16.69 -28.26 -7.54
C ASN A 105 17.16 -28.55 -6.11
N THR A 106 16.36 -29.27 -5.33
CA THR A 106 16.70 -29.64 -3.93
C THR A 106 17.78 -30.73 -3.81
N GLY A 107 18.45 -31.10 -4.90
CA GLY A 107 19.29 -32.30 -5.04
C GLY A 107 18.50 -33.56 -5.42
N LYS A 108 17.17 -33.45 -5.50
CA LYS A 108 16.25 -34.49 -5.98
C LYS A 108 15.27 -33.86 -6.98
N VAL A 109 14.94 -34.61 -8.03
CA VAL A 109 13.98 -34.22 -9.07
C VAL A 109 12.56 -34.25 -8.49
N ALA A 110 12.17 -35.32 -7.80
CA ALA A 110 10.91 -35.40 -7.06
C ALA A 110 11.09 -34.87 -5.61
N GLY A 111 11.60 -33.65 -5.49
CA GLY A 111 11.78 -32.95 -4.23
C GLY A 111 11.56 -31.45 -4.41
N ILE A 112 10.71 -30.86 -3.56
CA ILE A 112 10.33 -29.45 -3.61
C ILE A 112 10.94 -28.69 -2.43
N GLY A 113 11.16 -27.40 -2.64
CA GLY A 113 11.61 -26.48 -1.60
C GLY A 113 11.39 -25.05 -2.06
N THR A 114 11.38 -24.10 -1.13
CA THR A 114 11.23 -22.69 -1.49
C THR A 114 12.44 -22.20 -2.28
N LEU A 115 12.32 -21.12 -3.05
CA LEU A 115 13.46 -20.50 -3.74
C LEU A 115 14.54 -20.13 -2.71
N SER A 116 14.17 -19.53 -1.58
CA SER A 116 15.10 -19.22 -0.48
C SER A 116 15.87 -20.46 -0.02
N SER A 117 15.20 -21.59 0.19
CA SER A 117 15.86 -22.82 0.65
C SER A 117 16.78 -23.44 -0.41
N GLN A 118 16.39 -23.38 -1.69
CA GLN A 118 17.20 -23.90 -2.80
C GLN A 118 18.42 -23.01 -3.10
N MET A 119 18.34 -21.73 -2.73
CA MET A 119 19.40 -20.76 -2.94
C MET A 119 20.42 -20.73 -1.78
N ALA A 120 19.99 -21.08 -0.57
CA ALA A 120 20.82 -21.10 0.62
C ALA A 120 22.10 -21.94 0.45
N GLY A 121 23.25 -21.38 0.82
CA GLY A 121 24.55 -22.06 0.76
C GLY A 121 25.13 -22.28 -0.65
N THR A 122 24.44 -21.88 -1.72
CA THR A 122 24.93 -22.04 -3.10
C THR A 122 25.90 -20.95 -3.53
N GLY A 123 25.89 -19.79 -2.87
CA GLY A 123 26.62 -18.59 -3.29
C GLY A 123 25.93 -17.79 -4.40
N ALA A 124 24.70 -18.13 -4.77
CA ALA A 124 23.90 -17.35 -5.71
C ALA A 124 23.63 -15.93 -5.16
N VAL A 125 23.64 -14.94 -6.05
CA VAL A 125 23.38 -13.53 -5.74
C VAL A 125 21.96 -13.12 -6.07
N ALA A 126 21.27 -13.88 -6.92
CA ALA A 126 19.85 -13.73 -7.21
C ALA A 126 19.27 -15.04 -7.72
N GLY A 127 17.96 -15.16 -7.73
CA GLY A 127 17.26 -16.33 -8.27
C GLY A 127 15.78 -16.07 -8.49
N VAL A 128 15.16 -16.94 -9.27
CA VAL A 128 13.72 -16.94 -9.55
C VAL A 128 13.22 -18.39 -9.63
N ASN A 129 11.94 -18.63 -9.34
CA ASN A 129 11.31 -19.91 -9.67
C ASN A 129 11.40 -20.20 -11.18
N ALA A 130 11.42 -21.48 -11.57
CA ALA A 130 11.59 -21.83 -12.98
C ALA A 130 10.47 -22.73 -13.56
N GLY A 131 10.76 -24.01 -13.81
CA GLY A 131 9.89 -24.88 -14.60
C GLY A 131 8.60 -25.31 -13.89
N PHE A 132 7.59 -25.67 -14.69
CA PHE A 132 6.35 -26.28 -14.23
C PHE A 132 6.62 -27.66 -13.59
N TYR A 133 5.76 -28.06 -12.64
CA TYR A 133 5.92 -29.30 -11.90
C TYR A 133 4.60 -29.94 -11.50
N ASP A 134 4.65 -31.23 -11.14
CA ASP A 134 3.52 -32.05 -10.70
C ASP A 134 3.11 -31.71 -9.25
N ILE A 135 2.61 -30.48 -9.07
CA ILE A 135 2.43 -29.77 -7.78
C ILE A 135 1.61 -30.53 -6.73
N ASN A 136 0.61 -31.30 -7.15
CA ASN A 136 -0.30 -32.02 -6.24
C ASN A 136 0.08 -33.50 -6.05
N ALA A 137 1.26 -33.93 -6.50
CA ALA A 137 1.69 -35.32 -6.39
C ALA A 137 3.20 -35.46 -6.16
N SER A 138 4.02 -35.70 -7.19
CA SER A 138 5.46 -35.98 -6.97
C SER A 138 6.29 -34.74 -6.68
N GLY A 139 5.78 -33.56 -7.04
CA GLY A 139 6.56 -32.33 -7.02
C GLY A 139 7.65 -32.26 -8.10
N ALA A 140 7.78 -33.27 -8.97
CA ALA A 140 8.81 -33.31 -9.99
C ALA A 140 8.50 -32.37 -11.19
N PRO A 141 9.52 -31.78 -11.84
CA PRO A 141 9.32 -30.96 -13.02
C PRO A 141 8.72 -31.78 -14.18
N VAL A 142 7.81 -31.16 -14.95
CA VAL A 142 7.08 -31.85 -16.05
C VAL A 142 7.76 -31.72 -17.41
N GLY A 143 8.57 -30.67 -17.62
CA GLY A 143 9.31 -30.42 -18.85
C GLY A 143 10.83 -30.54 -18.64
N LEU A 144 11.60 -30.30 -19.69
CA LEU A 144 13.06 -30.38 -19.68
C LEU A 144 13.73 -29.48 -18.63
N ALA A 145 14.63 -30.07 -17.83
CA ALA A 145 15.66 -29.32 -17.11
C ALA A 145 17.03 -30.01 -17.23
N LYS A 146 18.04 -29.21 -17.56
CA LYS A 146 19.46 -29.59 -17.57
C LYS A 146 20.22 -28.56 -16.74
N SER A 147 21.01 -29.02 -15.79
CA SER A 147 21.99 -28.18 -15.11
C SER A 147 23.38 -28.42 -15.70
N ARG A 148 24.36 -27.65 -15.27
CA ARG A 148 25.78 -27.88 -15.60
C ARG A 148 26.30 -29.25 -15.13
N ASP A 149 25.61 -29.88 -14.17
CA ASP A 149 25.94 -31.22 -13.66
C ASP A 149 25.39 -32.35 -14.55
N GLY A 150 24.53 -32.01 -15.53
CA GLY A 150 23.95 -32.94 -16.49
C GLY A 150 22.43 -32.80 -16.63
N LEU A 151 21.84 -33.66 -17.48
CA LEU A 151 20.39 -33.74 -17.65
C LEU A 151 19.75 -34.15 -16.31
N GLN A 152 18.81 -33.35 -15.82
CA GLN A 152 18.13 -33.59 -14.54
C GLN A 152 16.87 -34.42 -14.78
N ASN A 153 16.01 -33.92 -15.66
CA ASN A 153 14.77 -34.56 -16.07
C ASN A 153 14.37 -34.10 -17.48
N ALA A 154 13.64 -34.94 -18.19
CA ALA A 154 13.05 -34.60 -19.48
C ALA A 154 11.87 -35.53 -19.80
N ARG A 155 10.81 -34.96 -20.37
CA ARG A 155 9.91 -35.72 -21.23
C ARG A 155 10.46 -35.63 -22.65
N PHE A 156 10.88 -36.75 -23.24
CA PHE A 156 11.55 -36.70 -24.53
C PHE A 156 10.62 -36.16 -25.63
N GLY A 157 11.18 -35.32 -26.48
CA GLY A 157 10.45 -34.41 -27.36
C GLY A 157 11.04 -33.00 -27.36
N SER A 158 10.36 -32.08 -28.03
CA SER A 158 10.73 -30.67 -28.13
C SER A 158 9.93 -29.84 -27.12
N ASP A 159 10.62 -29.14 -26.23
CA ASP A 159 10.03 -28.20 -25.27
C ASP A 159 10.44 -26.75 -25.60
N PRO A 160 9.55 -25.75 -25.40
CA PRO A 160 9.98 -24.36 -25.40
C PRO A 160 10.85 -24.10 -24.16
N ALA A 161 12.11 -23.74 -24.37
CA ALA A 161 13.10 -23.64 -23.30
C ALA A 161 13.97 -22.39 -23.43
N LEU A 162 14.46 -21.91 -22.28
CA LEU A 162 15.62 -21.04 -22.20
C LEU A 162 16.85 -21.95 -22.03
N SER A 163 17.84 -21.78 -22.89
CA SER A 163 19.09 -22.53 -22.85
C SER A 163 20.29 -21.62 -22.99
N MET A 164 21.42 -22.05 -22.42
CA MET A 164 22.72 -21.41 -22.59
C MET A 164 23.70 -22.42 -23.17
N ALA A 165 24.40 -22.05 -24.24
CA ALA A 165 25.45 -22.85 -24.83
C ALA A 165 26.66 -21.97 -25.14
N ARG A 166 27.82 -22.25 -24.55
CA ARG A 166 29.08 -21.53 -24.85
C ARG A 166 28.96 -20.01 -24.68
N ALA A 167 28.22 -19.57 -23.66
CA ALA A 167 27.90 -18.16 -23.36
C ALA A 167 26.92 -17.48 -24.34
N GLU A 168 26.25 -18.24 -25.21
CA GLU A 168 25.14 -17.76 -26.04
C GLU A 168 23.82 -18.28 -25.48
N ALA A 169 22.88 -17.37 -25.21
CA ALA A 169 21.54 -17.72 -24.75
C ALA A 169 20.57 -17.83 -25.93
N ALA A 170 19.64 -18.78 -25.83
CA ALA A 170 18.56 -18.95 -26.79
C ALA A 170 17.23 -19.22 -26.08
N ILE A 171 16.14 -18.72 -26.67
CA ILE A 171 14.76 -19.10 -26.31
C ILE A 171 14.11 -19.67 -27.57
N GLY A 172 13.65 -20.92 -27.48
CA GLY A 172 13.04 -21.63 -28.59
C GLY A 172 12.77 -23.10 -28.26
N GLY A 173 12.41 -23.89 -29.28
CA GLY A 173 12.27 -25.34 -29.13
C GLY A 173 13.62 -26.01 -28.91
N LEU A 174 13.76 -26.78 -27.83
CA LEU A 174 14.94 -27.58 -27.50
C LEU A 174 14.53 -29.05 -27.42
N THR A 175 15.19 -29.90 -28.21
CA THR A 175 14.79 -31.32 -28.32
C THR A 175 15.62 -32.19 -27.40
N SER A 176 14.95 -32.97 -26.55
CA SER A 176 15.57 -34.00 -25.72
C SER A 176 15.16 -35.40 -26.20
N GLY A 177 16.06 -36.37 -26.03
CA GLY A 177 15.83 -37.74 -26.49
C GLY A 177 16.72 -38.75 -25.80
N GLY A 178 16.41 -40.02 -26.02
CA GLY A 178 17.24 -41.11 -25.58
C GLY A 178 16.81 -42.44 -26.16
N THR A 179 17.74 -43.39 -26.19
CA THR A 179 17.50 -44.74 -26.66
C THR A 179 18.09 -45.76 -25.69
N VAL A 180 17.49 -46.95 -25.68
CA VAL A 180 18.02 -48.13 -25.00
C VAL A 180 18.30 -49.21 -26.02
N THR A 181 19.52 -49.75 -26.02
CA THR A 181 19.91 -50.87 -26.88
C THR A 181 19.87 -52.16 -26.07
N ILE A 182 19.04 -53.11 -26.49
CA ILE A 182 18.88 -54.44 -25.90
C ILE A 182 19.25 -55.46 -26.98
N ASP A 183 20.25 -56.30 -26.74
CA ASP A 183 20.75 -57.29 -27.71
C ASP A 183 21.06 -56.73 -29.13
N GLY A 184 21.50 -55.48 -29.18
CA GLY A 184 21.82 -54.78 -30.43
C GLY A 184 20.61 -54.20 -31.17
N ALA A 185 19.40 -54.32 -30.63
CA ALA A 185 18.20 -53.65 -31.11
C ALA A 185 17.95 -52.37 -30.29
N GLU A 186 17.77 -51.25 -31.00
CA GLU A 186 17.54 -49.94 -30.39
C GLU A 186 16.04 -49.69 -30.19
N GLN A 187 15.68 -49.18 -29.02
CA GLN A 187 14.32 -48.78 -28.65
C GLN A 187 14.33 -47.33 -28.18
N ASP A 188 13.33 -46.56 -28.60
CA ASP A 188 13.17 -45.18 -28.15
C ASP A 188 12.72 -45.14 -26.69
N LEU A 189 13.38 -44.31 -25.91
CA LEU A 189 12.93 -43.96 -24.58
C LEU A 189 11.90 -42.81 -24.69
N ALA A 190 11.03 -42.71 -23.70
CA ALA A 190 9.99 -41.69 -23.62
C ALA A 190 10.30 -40.58 -22.59
N GLY A 191 11.23 -40.80 -21.67
CA GLY A 191 11.66 -39.76 -20.74
C GLY A 191 12.75 -40.19 -19.77
N PHE A 192 13.26 -39.20 -19.05
CA PHE A 192 14.31 -39.31 -18.03
C PHE A 192 13.84 -38.61 -16.76
N ASN A 193 13.79 -39.32 -15.63
CA ASN A 193 13.32 -38.79 -14.33
C ASN A 193 12.00 -37.97 -14.43
N THR A 194 11.05 -38.39 -15.25
CA THR A 194 9.81 -37.64 -15.51
C THR A 194 8.64 -38.16 -14.66
N PRO A 195 7.73 -37.29 -14.17
CA PRO A 195 6.54 -37.71 -13.42
C PRO A 195 5.46 -38.40 -14.25
N SER A 196 5.60 -38.44 -15.58
CA SER A 196 4.62 -39.09 -16.45
C SER A 196 5.25 -39.65 -17.71
N LEU A 197 4.96 -40.93 -17.98
CA LEU A 197 5.27 -41.60 -19.24
C LEU A 197 4.02 -41.66 -20.14
N PRO A 198 4.17 -41.43 -21.45
CA PRO A 198 3.10 -41.69 -22.40
C PRO A 198 2.75 -43.19 -22.43
N THR A 199 1.55 -43.52 -22.87
CA THR A 199 1.11 -44.91 -23.07
C THR A 199 2.09 -45.66 -23.96
N GLY A 200 2.48 -46.87 -23.55
CA GLY A 200 3.48 -47.70 -24.25
C GLY A 200 4.93 -47.24 -24.09
N GLY A 201 5.21 -46.20 -23.29
CA GLY A 201 6.54 -45.62 -23.15
C GLY A 201 7.46 -46.36 -22.17
N ILE A 202 8.77 -46.18 -22.37
CA ILE A 202 9.84 -46.63 -21.46
C ILE A 202 10.56 -45.39 -20.90
N GLY A 203 10.65 -45.26 -19.58
CA GLY A 203 11.39 -44.22 -18.89
C GLY A 203 12.67 -44.72 -18.25
N VAL A 204 13.64 -43.83 -18.07
CA VAL A 204 14.85 -44.08 -17.29
C VAL A 204 14.81 -43.25 -16.00
N TYR A 205 15.06 -43.90 -14.86
CA TYR A 205 15.11 -43.27 -13.56
C TYR A 205 16.47 -43.47 -12.92
N THR A 206 17.07 -42.38 -12.45
CA THR A 206 18.34 -42.40 -11.74
C THR A 206 18.14 -41.96 -10.29
N ARG A 207 19.18 -42.06 -9.46
CA ARG A 207 19.11 -41.60 -8.07
C ARG A 207 18.70 -40.14 -7.91
N LEU A 208 18.88 -39.33 -8.94
CA LEU A 208 18.39 -37.96 -8.95
C LEU A 208 16.86 -37.90 -8.80
N TRP A 209 16.11 -38.94 -9.17
CA TRP A 209 14.65 -38.99 -8.93
C TRP A 209 14.28 -38.72 -7.47
N GLY A 210 15.03 -39.29 -6.52
CA GLY A 210 14.73 -39.22 -5.10
C GLY A 210 13.90 -40.40 -4.60
N ASP A 211 13.13 -40.18 -3.54
CA ASP A 211 12.46 -41.26 -2.79
C ASP A 211 10.98 -41.45 -3.15
N TYR A 212 10.43 -40.58 -4.02
CA TYR A 212 9.02 -40.64 -4.40
C TYR A 212 8.72 -41.88 -5.23
N THR A 213 7.55 -42.51 -5.06
CA THR A 213 7.22 -43.77 -5.76
C THR A 213 7.30 -43.64 -7.29
N LEU A 214 7.77 -44.71 -7.96
CA LEU A 214 7.74 -44.84 -9.42
C LEU A 214 6.36 -45.23 -9.97
N ASP A 215 5.36 -45.45 -9.11
CA ASP A 215 3.97 -45.66 -9.55
C ASP A 215 3.42 -44.42 -10.29
N ARG A 216 3.86 -43.22 -9.90
CA ARG A 216 3.37 -41.95 -10.46
C ARG A 216 3.67 -41.76 -11.96
N PRO A 217 4.89 -42.06 -12.44
CA PRO A 217 5.20 -42.13 -13.87
C PRO A 217 4.25 -42.94 -14.74
N VAL A 218 3.75 -44.06 -14.23
CA VAL A 218 2.91 -45.02 -14.98
C VAL A 218 1.41 -44.81 -14.72
N GLY A 219 1.04 -43.81 -13.92
CA GLY A 219 -0.34 -43.33 -13.77
C GLY A 219 -0.55 -42.45 -12.54
N GLY A 220 -1.63 -41.67 -12.52
CA GLY A 220 -1.99 -40.86 -11.34
C GLY A 220 -2.46 -41.73 -10.16
N PRO A 221 -2.55 -41.19 -8.94
CA PRO A 221 -3.12 -41.91 -7.80
C PRO A 221 -4.48 -42.52 -8.14
N GLY A 222 -4.59 -43.86 -8.03
CA GLY A 222 -5.80 -44.61 -8.36
C GLY A 222 -6.04 -44.93 -9.84
N ASN A 223 -5.13 -44.52 -10.74
CA ASN A 223 -5.16 -44.80 -12.18
C ASN A 223 -3.77 -45.25 -12.69
N VAL A 224 -3.05 -46.02 -11.88
CA VAL A 224 -1.79 -46.67 -12.26
C VAL A 224 -2.08 -47.73 -13.33
N SER A 225 -1.24 -47.83 -14.36
CA SER A 225 -1.36 -48.92 -15.35
C SER A 225 -1.32 -50.29 -14.67
N ASP A 226 -2.18 -51.22 -15.11
CA ASP A 226 -2.12 -52.63 -14.69
C ASP A 226 -0.97 -53.39 -15.40
N GLU A 227 -0.44 -52.83 -16.48
CA GLU A 227 0.68 -53.39 -17.26
C GLU A 227 1.93 -52.54 -17.04
N VAL A 228 2.80 -53.01 -16.14
CA VAL A 228 4.02 -52.30 -15.72
C VAL A 228 5.17 -53.30 -15.56
N ALA A 229 6.38 -52.89 -15.94
CA ALA A 229 7.59 -53.63 -15.64
C ALA A 229 8.75 -52.68 -15.37
N ARG A 230 9.67 -53.09 -14.49
CA ARG A 230 10.91 -52.36 -14.23
C ARG A 230 12.13 -53.27 -14.26
N ALA A 231 13.27 -52.72 -14.69
CA ALA A 231 14.55 -53.40 -14.66
C ALA A 231 15.64 -52.51 -14.03
N SER A 232 16.32 -53.02 -13.01
CA SER A 232 17.46 -52.36 -12.36
C SER A 232 18.74 -52.65 -13.13
N VAL A 233 19.44 -51.62 -13.58
CA VAL A 233 20.65 -51.72 -14.41
C VAL A 233 21.81 -51.09 -13.65
N VAL A 234 22.93 -51.82 -13.54
CA VAL A 234 24.17 -51.35 -12.91
C VAL A 234 25.32 -51.59 -13.89
N ASP A 235 26.10 -50.55 -14.21
CA ASP A 235 27.21 -50.62 -15.15
C ASP A 235 26.84 -51.27 -16.51
N GLY A 236 25.63 -50.99 -16.99
CA GLY A 236 25.09 -51.51 -18.26
C GLY A 236 24.62 -52.98 -18.20
N VAL A 237 24.47 -53.56 -17.01
CA VAL A 237 24.00 -54.94 -16.81
C VAL A 237 22.73 -54.98 -15.97
N VAL A 238 21.73 -55.75 -16.42
CA VAL A 238 20.48 -55.97 -15.67
C VAL A 238 20.75 -56.81 -14.42
N THR A 239 20.29 -56.33 -13.28
CA THR A 239 20.53 -56.92 -11.94
C THR A 239 19.24 -57.38 -11.24
N ALA A 240 18.10 -56.83 -11.63
CA ALA A 240 16.79 -57.24 -11.16
C ALA A 240 15.71 -56.83 -12.17
N VAL A 241 14.63 -57.60 -12.26
CA VAL A 241 13.44 -57.30 -13.07
C VAL A 241 12.20 -57.59 -12.22
N ALA A 242 11.17 -56.75 -12.31
CA ALA A 242 9.91 -56.91 -11.60
C ALA A 242 8.73 -56.40 -12.44
N ASP A 243 7.53 -56.92 -12.16
CA ASP A 243 6.24 -56.59 -12.80
C ASP A 243 5.46 -55.50 -12.04
N GLU A 244 6.16 -54.64 -11.32
CA GLU A 244 5.62 -53.50 -10.57
C GLU A 244 6.58 -52.30 -10.63
N ALA A 245 6.06 -51.07 -10.52
CA ALA A 245 6.90 -49.86 -10.43
C ALA A 245 7.43 -49.65 -9.00
N GLY A 246 6.53 -49.37 -8.05
CA GLY A 246 6.79 -49.32 -6.62
C GLY A 246 7.87 -48.32 -6.19
N ALA A 247 8.51 -48.59 -5.04
CA ALA A 247 9.57 -47.74 -4.50
C ALA A 247 10.79 -47.68 -5.45
N PRO A 248 11.45 -46.52 -5.63
CA PRO A 248 12.52 -46.36 -6.64
C PRO A 248 13.69 -47.34 -6.51
N ALA A 249 14.17 -47.56 -5.28
CA ALA A 249 15.24 -48.51 -4.93
C ALA A 249 16.45 -48.52 -5.90
N ILE A 250 16.86 -47.35 -6.40
CA ILE A 250 17.85 -47.24 -7.50
C ILE A 250 19.28 -47.53 -6.99
N PRO A 251 19.98 -48.56 -7.52
CA PRO A 251 21.32 -48.95 -7.07
C PRO A 251 22.40 -47.86 -7.23
N ALA A 252 23.54 -48.02 -6.54
CA ALA A 252 24.67 -47.11 -6.68
C ALA A 252 25.34 -47.27 -8.04
N GLY A 253 25.55 -46.16 -8.74
CA GLY A 253 26.04 -46.20 -10.13
C GLY A 253 25.05 -46.84 -11.12
N GLY A 254 23.79 -47.03 -10.72
CA GLY A 254 22.77 -47.68 -11.53
C GLY A 254 21.59 -46.78 -11.87
N GLN A 255 20.67 -47.35 -12.64
CA GLN A 255 19.43 -46.74 -13.12
C GLN A 255 18.32 -47.79 -13.17
N VAL A 256 17.07 -47.34 -13.29
CA VAL A 256 15.91 -48.20 -13.47
C VAL A 256 15.26 -47.87 -14.81
N LEU A 257 15.09 -48.88 -15.66
CA LEU A 257 14.18 -48.82 -16.81
C LEU A 257 12.78 -49.11 -16.30
N LEU A 258 11.80 -48.27 -16.65
CA LEU A 258 10.41 -48.42 -16.25
C LEU A 258 9.51 -48.36 -17.48
N GLY A 259 8.80 -49.43 -17.78
CA GLY A 259 7.88 -49.52 -18.90
C GLY A 259 6.42 -49.59 -18.44
N ARG A 260 5.51 -49.07 -19.26
CA ARG A 260 4.06 -49.29 -19.16
C ARG A 260 3.49 -49.81 -20.48
N GLU A 261 2.49 -50.68 -20.40
CA GLU A 261 1.86 -51.37 -21.54
C GLU A 261 2.92 -51.97 -22.49
N ALA A 262 2.96 -51.57 -23.77
CA ALA A 262 3.97 -52.04 -24.72
C ALA A 262 5.42 -51.84 -24.24
N GLY A 263 5.69 -50.78 -23.48
CA GLY A 263 7.00 -50.56 -22.86
C GLY A 263 7.29 -51.54 -21.74
N ALA A 264 6.26 -51.98 -21.00
CA ALA A 264 6.39 -53.01 -19.97
C ALA A 264 6.72 -54.38 -20.58
N GLU A 265 6.18 -54.70 -21.76
CA GLU A 265 6.53 -55.94 -22.48
C GLU A 265 8.02 -55.98 -22.83
N VAL A 266 8.59 -54.86 -23.30
CA VAL A 266 10.02 -54.75 -23.60
C VAL A 266 10.86 -54.88 -22.33
N VAL A 267 10.58 -54.08 -21.30
CA VAL A 267 11.37 -54.08 -20.05
C VAL A 267 11.24 -55.40 -19.29
N GLY A 268 10.06 -56.01 -19.27
CA GLY A 268 9.78 -57.28 -18.60
C GLY A 268 10.37 -58.49 -19.31
N SER A 269 10.78 -58.35 -20.58
CA SER A 269 11.48 -59.40 -21.33
C SER A 269 12.96 -59.53 -20.98
N LEU A 270 13.52 -58.56 -20.26
CA LEU A 270 14.92 -58.58 -19.82
C LEU A 270 15.15 -59.65 -18.76
N GLU A 271 16.32 -60.28 -18.80
CA GLU A 271 16.79 -61.23 -17.81
C GLU A 271 17.99 -60.66 -17.03
N VAL A 272 18.18 -61.15 -15.80
CA VAL A 272 19.35 -60.78 -15.00
C VAL A 272 20.61 -61.25 -15.71
N GLY A 273 21.53 -60.32 -15.99
CA GLY A 273 22.76 -60.54 -16.75
C GLY A 273 22.75 -59.93 -18.15
N ASP A 274 21.60 -59.50 -18.67
CA ASP A 274 21.50 -58.85 -19.97
C ASP A 274 22.28 -57.54 -20.00
N ARG A 275 22.88 -57.25 -21.15
CA ARG A 275 23.56 -55.97 -21.40
C ARG A 275 22.59 -55.00 -22.03
N VAL A 276 22.48 -53.83 -21.41
CA VAL A 276 21.70 -52.72 -21.93
C VAL A 276 22.55 -51.46 -22.00
N ASP A 277 22.51 -50.78 -23.13
CA ASP A 277 23.19 -49.50 -23.33
C ASP A 277 22.15 -48.39 -23.41
N VAL A 278 22.25 -47.39 -22.54
CA VAL A 278 21.27 -46.31 -22.41
C VAL A 278 21.95 -45.00 -22.74
N THR A 279 21.45 -44.33 -23.77
CA THR A 279 21.91 -42.99 -24.16
C THR A 279 20.77 -42.00 -23.95
N VAL A 280 21.04 -40.90 -23.27
CA VAL A 280 20.08 -39.79 -23.07
C VAL A 280 20.80 -38.46 -23.29
N GLY A 281 20.10 -37.47 -23.84
CA GLY A 281 20.71 -36.17 -24.11
C GLY A 281 19.79 -35.17 -24.78
N LEU A 282 20.41 -34.11 -25.30
CA LEU A 282 19.78 -33.06 -26.09
C LEU A 282 20.27 -33.18 -27.54
N ALA A 283 19.40 -32.83 -28.49
CA ALA A 283 19.78 -32.75 -29.90
C ALA A 283 20.73 -31.56 -30.14
N GLU A 284 20.48 -30.44 -29.47
CA GLU A 284 21.34 -29.26 -29.44
C GLU A 284 22.21 -29.23 -28.16
N ASP A 285 23.47 -28.80 -28.30
CA ASP A 285 24.37 -28.65 -27.15
C ASP A 285 23.94 -27.46 -26.28
N ALA A 286 23.92 -27.66 -24.96
CA ALA A 286 23.56 -26.64 -23.97
C ALA A 286 24.23 -26.95 -22.64
N ASP A 287 24.87 -25.96 -22.01
CA ASP A 287 25.48 -26.08 -20.69
C ASP A 287 24.41 -26.27 -19.61
N TRP A 288 23.30 -25.56 -19.73
CA TRP A 288 22.10 -25.70 -18.91
C TRP A 288 20.87 -25.25 -19.72
N ALA A 289 19.70 -25.76 -19.34
CA ALA A 289 18.43 -25.41 -19.95
C ALA A 289 17.26 -25.61 -18.98
N VAL A 290 16.21 -24.80 -19.12
CA VAL A 290 14.95 -24.99 -18.42
C VAL A 290 13.76 -24.69 -19.32
N SER A 291 12.81 -25.60 -19.35
CA SER A 291 11.56 -25.46 -20.10
C SER A 291 10.58 -24.54 -19.39
N GLY A 292 9.89 -23.72 -20.17
CA GLY A 292 8.62 -23.10 -19.80
C GLY A 292 7.45 -23.91 -20.35
N ASN A 293 6.27 -23.29 -20.45
CA ASN A 293 5.11 -23.92 -21.11
C ASN A 293 4.80 -23.33 -22.50
N VAL A 294 5.05 -22.03 -22.70
CA VAL A 294 4.65 -21.29 -23.91
C VAL A 294 5.70 -20.23 -24.20
N GLN A 295 6.16 -20.18 -25.45
CA GLN A 295 6.97 -19.07 -25.97
C GLN A 295 6.05 -17.86 -26.21
N LEU A 296 6.23 -16.82 -25.40
CA LEU A 296 5.40 -15.61 -25.36
C LEU A 296 5.70 -14.66 -26.51
N VAL A 297 6.97 -14.54 -26.90
CA VAL A 297 7.42 -13.60 -27.92
C VAL A 297 8.32 -14.36 -28.89
N VAL A 298 8.05 -14.17 -30.18
CA VAL A 298 8.83 -14.72 -31.30
C VAL A 298 9.13 -13.58 -32.25
N ASP A 299 10.42 -13.33 -32.50
CA ASP A 299 10.89 -12.29 -33.41
C ASP A 299 10.33 -10.87 -33.12
N GLY A 300 10.20 -10.54 -31.83
CA GLY A 300 9.67 -9.25 -31.37
C GLY A 300 8.15 -9.11 -31.45
N GLU A 301 7.45 -10.16 -31.86
CA GLU A 301 6.00 -10.21 -31.97
C GLU A 301 5.39 -11.19 -30.96
N VAL A 302 4.12 -10.99 -30.63
CA VAL A 302 3.37 -11.92 -29.76
C VAL A 302 3.35 -13.31 -30.42
N GLY A 303 3.82 -14.32 -29.68
CA GLY A 303 3.92 -15.69 -30.16
C GLY A 303 2.58 -16.30 -30.61
N PRO A 304 2.57 -17.25 -31.56
CA PRO A 304 1.35 -17.88 -32.02
C PRO A 304 0.78 -18.82 -30.95
N GLY A 305 -0.55 -18.89 -30.86
CA GLY A 305 -1.22 -19.88 -30.00
C GLY A 305 -1.06 -19.65 -28.50
N ILE A 306 -0.78 -18.41 -28.07
CA ILE A 306 -0.83 -18.04 -26.65
C ILE A 306 -2.28 -18.20 -26.17
N GLY A 307 -2.55 -19.35 -25.54
CA GLY A 307 -3.81 -19.60 -24.87
C GLY A 307 -4.01 -18.67 -23.68
N ASP A 308 -5.26 -18.49 -23.27
CA ASP A 308 -5.62 -17.76 -22.06
C ASP A 308 -5.89 -18.76 -20.93
N ASP A 309 -5.19 -18.59 -19.81
CA ASP A 309 -5.41 -19.30 -18.56
C ASP A 309 -5.92 -18.37 -17.44
N GLY A 310 -6.24 -17.12 -17.76
CA GLY A 310 -6.71 -16.12 -16.81
C GLY A 310 -5.61 -15.21 -16.26
N VAL A 311 -5.94 -14.47 -15.21
CA VAL A 311 -5.08 -13.45 -14.62
C VAL A 311 -4.37 -14.00 -13.39
N HIS A 312 -3.04 -14.03 -13.44
CA HIS A 312 -2.20 -14.61 -12.40
C HIS A 312 -0.95 -13.77 -12.16
N SER A 313 -0.27 -14.03 -11.04
CA SER A 313 1.16 -13.75 -10.90
C SER A 313 1.93 -14.50 -11.99
N ARG A 314 3.00 -13.90 -12.52
CA ARG A 314 3.73 -14.46 -13.68
C ARG A 314 5.23 -14.41 -13.46
N THR A 315 5.90 -15.48 -13.87
CA THR A 315 7.34 -15.50 -14.06
C THR A 315 7.64 -15.65 -15.55
N ALA A 316 8.50 -14.80 -16.09
CA ALA A 316 8.89 -14.87 -17.50
C ALA A 316 10.37 -14.53 -17.68
N VAL A 317 10.95 -15.06 -18.75
CA VAL A 317 12.30 -14.74 -19.21
C VAL A 317 12.26 -14.29 -20.66
N GLY A 318 13.12 -13.36 -21.04
CA GLY A 318 13.21 -12.88 -22.41
C GLY A 318 14.61 -12.45 -22.79
N LEU A 319 14.95 -12.58 -24.06
CA LEU A 319 16.21 -12.14 -24.64
C LEU A 319 15.95 -10.94 -25.54
N ASP A 320 16.86 -9.97 -25.50
CA ASP A 320 16.89 -8.91 -26.50
C ASP A 320 17.25 -9.47 -27.89
N ARG A 321 17.16 -8.61 -28.92
CA ARG A 321 17.40 -9.02 -30.30
C ARG A 321 18.79 -9.58 -30.55
N ASP A 322 19.78 -9.04 -29.85
CA ASP A 322 21.18 -9.42 -30.02
C ASP A 322 21.57 -10.63 -29.17
N GLY A 323 20.67 -11.11 -28.29
CA GLY A 323 20.94 -12.21 -27.37
C GLY A 323 21.96 -11.88 -26.28
N THR A 324 22.23 -10.59 -26.06
CA THR A 324 23.23 -10.09 -25.10
C THR A 324 22.62 -9.70 -23.77
N LYS A 325 21.30 -9.54 -23.70
CA LYS A 325 20.57 -9.11 -22.50
C LYS A 325 19.46 -10.12 -22.20
N LEU A 326 19.51 -10.69 -21.00
CA LEU A 326 18.41 -11.48 -20.44
C LEU A 326 17.58 -10.61 -19.49
N ILE A 327 16.27 -10.63 -19.72
CA ILE A 327 15.24 -9.95 -18.95
C ILE A 327 14.47 -11.03 -18.18
N VAL A 328 14.48 -10.98 -16.86
CA VAL A 328 13.72 -11.89 -16.00
C VAL A 328 12.68 -11.10 -15.23
N LEU A 329 11.42 -11.46 -15.40
CA LEU A 329 10.28 -10.80 -14.78
C LEU A 329 9.67 -11.72 -13.72
N ALA A 330 9.47 -11.19 -12.52
CA ALA A 330 8.53 -11.71 -11.54
C ALA A 330 7.43 -10.65 -11.31
N LEU A 331 6.22 -10.95 -11.74
CA LEU A 331 5.04 -10.09 -11.65
C LEU A 331 4.13 -10.62 -10.55
N ASP A 332 3.84 -9.77 -9.56
CA ASP A 332 2.85 -10.07 -8.54
C ASP A 332 1.45 -10.19 -9.18
N GLY A 333 0.56 -10.98 -8.58
CA GLY A 333 -0.82 -11.05 -9.01
C GLY A 333 -1.72 -11.53 -7.88
N GLN A 334 -3.02 -11.25 -8.02
CA GLN A 334 -4.03 -11.62 -7.03
C GLN A 334 -3.72 -11.07 -5.62
N THR A 335 -3.03 -9.93 -5.55
CA THR A 335 -2.76 -9.19 -4.32
C THR A 335 -3.52 -7.87 -4.33
N GLY A 336 -3.69 -7.23 -3.16
CA GLY A 336 -4.26 -5.89 -3.10
C GLY A 336 -3.45 -4.82 -3.86
N ALA A 337 -2.19 -5.11 -4.24
CA ALA A 337 -1.29 -4.19 -4.93
C ALA A 337 -1.04 -4.52 -6.42
N SER A 338 -1.43 -5.71 -6.87
CA SER A 338 -1.23 -6.16 -8.24
C SER A 338 -2.31 -7.18 -8.62
N ARG A 339 -3.04 -6.89 -9.69
CA ARG A 339 -4.02 -7.80 -10.27
C ARG A 339 -3.34 -9.01 -10.89
N GLY A 340 -2.21 -8.79 -11.57
CA GLY A 340 -1.53 -9.77 -12.40
C GLY A 340 -1.89 -9.63 -13.88
N MET A 341 -1.37 -10.55 -14.70
CA MET A 341 -1.53 -10.52 -16.16
C MET A 341 -2.02 -11.85 -16.72
N THR A 342 -2.78 -11.77 -17.80
CA THR A 342 -2.95 -12.85 -18.78
C THR A 342 -1.64 -13.09 -19.54
N ARG A 343 -1.50 -14.24 -20.20
CA ARG A 343 -0.30 -14.50 -21.02
C ARG A 343 -0.15 -13.52 -22.20
N ALA A 344 -1.27 -13.04 -22.75
CA ALA A 344 -1.25 -12.06 -23.83
C ALA A 344 -0.79 -10.68 -23.36
N GLU A 345 -1.24 -10.23 -22.18
CA GLU A 345 -0.72 -9.01 -21.53
C GLU A 345 0.76 -9.16 -21.20
N LEU A 346 1.16 -10.30 -20.63
CA LEU A 346 2.54 -10.62 -20.31
C LEU A 346 3.45 -10.59 -21.54
N ALA A 347 3.04 -11.17 -22.68
CA ALA A 347 3.80 -11.13 -23.92
C ALA A 347 4.04 -9.69 -24.41
N ARG A 348 2.98 -8.87 -24.45
CA ARG A 348 3.12 -7.45 -24.81
C ARG A 348 4.00 -6.69 -23.83
N PHE A 349 3.92 -7.01 -22.54
CA PHE A 349 4.76 -6.39 -21.54
C PHE A 349 6.23 -6.79 -21.71
N MET A 350 6.55 -8.05 -21.98
CA MET A 350 7.92 -8.48 -22.30
C MET A 350 8.47 -7.78 -23.55
N ILE A 351 7.64 -7.58 -24.59
CA ILE A 351 8.02 -6.76 -25.76
C ILE A 351 8.32 -5.32 -25.35
N SER A 352 7.52 -4.71 -24.48
CA SER A 352 7.76 -3.33 -23.99
C SER A 352 9.04 -3.20 -23.16
N LEU A 353 9.49 -4.30 -22.53
CA LEU A 353 10.79 -4.39 -21.87
C LEU A 353 11.95 -4.64 -22.86
N GLY A 354 11.66 -4.79 -24.16
CA GLY A 354 12.65 -5.01 -25.21
C GLY A 354 12.98 -6.49 -25.49
N ALA A 355 12.15 -7.43 -25.02
CA ALA A 355 12.32 -8.83 -25.37
C ALA A 355 11.97 -9.07 -26.86
N TYR A 356 12.90 -9.67 -27.59
CA TYR A 356 12.73 -10.16 -28.97
C TYR A 356 12.33 -11.63 -28.99
N GLN A 357 12.73 -12.38 -27.97
CA GLN A 357 12.23 -13.73 -27.66
C GLN A 357 11.82 -13.76 -26.19
N ALA A 358 10.74 -14.45 -25.84
CA ALA A 358 10.34 -14.58 -24.43
C ALA A 358 9.60 -15.89 -24.15
N LEU A 359 9.72 -16.39 -22.93
CA LEU A 359 9.20 -17.66 -22.45
C LEU A 359 8.47 -17.47 -21.14
N ASN A 360 7.28 -18.04 -21.04
CA ASN A 360 6.53 -18.11 -19.79
C ASN A 360 7.05 -19.28 -18.93
N LEU A 361 7.48 -18.98 -17.73
CA LEU A 361 7.85 -19.96 -16.69
C LEU A 361 6.65 -20.24 -15.78
N ASP A 362 6.84 -21.05 -14.74
CA ASP A 362 5.78 -21.33 -13.78
C ASP A 362 5.34 -20.06 -13.04
N GLY A 363 4.04 -19.93 -12.76
CA GLY A 363 3.43 -18.70 -12.26
C GLY A 363 2.54 -18.92 -11.04
N GLY A 364 1.60 -18.00 -10.79
CA GLY A 364 0.73 -18.04 -9.62
C GLY A 364 1.53 -17.98 -8.32
N GLY A 365 1.18 -18.79 -7.32
CA GLY A 365 1.90 -18.82 -6.04
C GLY A 365 3.35 -19.30 -6.14
N SER A 366 3.77 -19.87 -7.28
CA SER A 366 5.17 -20.21 -7.53
C SER A 366 6.03 -18.99 -7.87
N THR A 367 5.44 -17.88 -8.32
CA THR A 367 6.20 -16.66 -8.67
C THR A 367 6.89 -16.13 -7.43
N THR A 368 8.22 -16.22 -7.43
CA THR A 368 9.08 -15.70 -6.37
C THR A 368 10.43 -15.31 -6.96
N MET A 369 10.95 -14.13 -6.60
CA MET A 369 12.28 -13.65 -6.95
C MET A 369 13.06 -13.26 -5.69
N ALA A 370 14.33 -13.65 -5.64
CA ALA A 370 15.27 -13.27 -4.60
C ALA A 370 16.46 -12.53 -5.20
N ALA A 371 16.95 -11.48 -4.54
CA ALA A 371 18.15 -10.75 -4.96
C ALA A 371 18.93 -10.22 -3.77
N ARG A 372 20.26 -10.25 -3.89
CA ARG A 372 21.22 -9.59 -2.99
C ARG A 372 21.59 -8.25 -3.60
N VAL A 373 20.80 -7.21 -3.31
CA VAL A 373 21.10 -5.88 -3.85
C VAL A 373 22.45 -5.38 -3.33
N ALA A 374 23.14 -4.56 -4.10
CA ALA A 374 24.50 -4.13 -3.79
C ALA A 374 24.59 -3.57 -2.36
N GLY A 375 25.55 -4.09 -1.59
CA GLY A 375 25.70 -3.78 -0.18
C GLY A 375 24.85 -4.62 0.78
N ASP A 376 24.17 -5.65 0.28
CA ASP A 376 23.68 -6.78 1.08
C ASP A 376 24.74 -7.87 1.26
N VAL A 377 24.59 -8.61 2.36
CA VAL A 377 25.37 -9.83 2.66
C VAL A 377 24.68 -11.08 2.12
N GLU A 378 23.34 -11.11 2.13
CA GLU A 378 22.55 -12.26 1.71
C GLU A 378 21.39 -11.83 0.79
N PRO A 379 20.98 -12.69 -0.15
CA PRO A 379 19.80 -12.45 -0.96
C PRO A 379 18.50 -12.51 -0.15
N ARG A 380 17.50 -11.74 -0.57
CA ARG A 380 16.17 -11.69 0.06
C ARG A 380 15.05 -11.68 -0.98
N ILE A 381 13.85 -12.12 -0.59
CA ILE A 381 12.65 -12.04 -1.42
C ILE A 381 12.32 -10.58 -1.74
N VAL A 382 12.04 -10.29 -3.02
CA VAL A 382 11.78 -8.93 -3.52
C VAL A 382 10.38 -8.71 -4.09
N ASP A 383 9.54 -9.75 -4.16
CA ASP A 383 8.14 -9.71 -4.58
C ASP A 383 7.16 -9.98 -3.42
N THR A 384 5.87 -10.07 -3.71
CA THR A 384 4.84 -10.50 -2.75
C THR A 384 4.17 -11.79 -3.27
N PRO A 385 4.54 -12.95 -2.70
CA PRO A 385 3.94 -14.22 -3.10
C PRO A 385 2.41 -14.20 -2.97
N SER A 386 1.71 -14.68 -3.99
CA SER A 386 0.23 -14.63 -4.02
C SER A 386 -0.44 -15.58 -3.02
N ASP A 387 0.28 -16.59 -2.54
CA ASP A 387 -0.21 -17.51 -1.49
C ASP A 387 -0.07 -16.90 -0.07
N GLY A 388 0.47 -15.68 0.05
CA GLY A 388 0.78 -15.02 1.33
C GLY A 388 2.13 -15.44 1.93
N SER A 389 2.70 -16.54 1.45
CA SER A 389 4.06 -17.00 1.75
C SER A 389 4.71 -17.60 0.51
N GLU A 390 6.03 -17.76 0.56
CA GLU A 390 6.79 -18.43 -0.50
C GLU A 390 6.31 -19.88 -0.67
N ARG A 391 6.06 -20.29 -1.92
CA ARG A 391 5.66 -21.66 -2.26
C ARG A 391 6.89 -22.54 -2.46
N GLU A 392 6.77 -23.81 -2.09
CA GLU A 392 7.76 -24.83 -2.46
C GLU A 392 7.65 -25.18 -3.94
N VAL A 393 8.75 -25.00 -4.68
CA VAL A 393 8.86 -25.23 -6.13
C VAL A 393 9.85 -26.35 -6.42
N SER A 394 9.77 -26.94 -7.62
CA SER A 394 10.63 -28.07 -8.01
C SER A 394 12.07 -27.67 -8.36
N ASN A 395 12.22 -26.55 -9.06
CA ASN A 395 13.50 -26.04 -9.51
C ASN A 395 13.49 -24.51 -9.66
N THR A 396 14.68 -23.94 -9.72
CA THR A 396 14.95 -22.50 -9.72
C THR A 396 16.05 -22.17 -10.73
N LEU A 397 16.00 -20.95 -11.27
CA LEU A 397 17.08 -20.38 -12.08
C LEU A 397 17.89 -19.45 -11.17
N LEU A 398 19.15 -19.81 -10.90
CA LEU A 398 20.02 -19.08 -10.00
C LEU A 398 21.11 -18.33 -10.77
N PHE A 399 21.46 -17.15 -10.26
CA PHE A 399 22.50 -16.26 -10.79
C PHE A 399 23.68 -16.21 -9.83
N PHE A 400 24.89 -16.35 -10.37
CA PHE A 400 26.15 -16.36 -9.62
C PHE A 400 27.10 -15.31 -10.19
N SER A 401 27.88 -14.67 -9.31
CA SER A 401 28.97 -13.79 -9.73
C SER A 401 30.31 -14.37 -9.27
N SER A 402 31.24 -14.51 -10.22
CA SER A 402 32.63 -14.89 -9.98
C SER A 402 33.57 -13.68 -9.89
N ALA A 403 33.01 -12.46 -9.83
CA ALA A 403 33.79 -11.24 -9.77
C ALA A 403 34.67 -11.23 -8.51
N GLY A 404 35.99 -11.13 -8.73
CA GLY A 404 36.99 -11.20 -7.67
C GLY A 404 37.86 -9.94 -7.59
N PRO A 405 38.58 -9.74 -6.47
CA PRO A 405 38.62 -10.60 -5.28
C PRO A 405 37.40 -10.43 -4.35
N ALA A 406 36.82 -11.54 -3.90
CA ALA A 406 35.78 -11.56 -2.87
C ALA A 406 36.35 -11.15 -1.50
N GLY A 407 35.54 -10.50 -0.67
CA GLY A 407 35.96 -10.04 0.67
C GLY A 407 37.01 -8.92 0.67
N VAL A 408 37.38 -8.39 -0.50
CA VAL A 408 38.28 -7.25 -0.65
C VAL A 408 37.54 -6.07 -1.24
N ALA A 409 37.49 -4.97 -0.49
CA ALA A 409 36.77 -3.76 -0.93
C ALA A 409 37.39 -3.14 -2.19
N THR A 410 36.68 -3.27 -3.31
CA THR A 410 36.93 -2.66 -4.62
C THR A 410 36.09 -1.40 -4.82
N GLY A 411 34.96 -1.29 -4.13
CA GLY A 411 34.08 -0.12 -4.09
C GLY A 411 33.78 0.32 -2.66
N ALA A 412 32.90 1.31 -2.55
CA ALA A 412 32.34 1.77 -1.29
C ALA A 412 30.83 2.00 -1.47
N GLN A 413 30.08 1.98 -0.38
CA GLN A 413 28.67 2.37 -0.31
C GLN A 413 28.46 3.25 0.92
N VAL A 414 27.48 4.14 0.85
CA VAL A 414 26.91 4.82 2.03
C VAL A 414 25.40 4.85 1.88
N ARG A 415 24.69 4.50 2.96
CA ARG A 415 23.23 4.47 3.02
C ARG A 415 22.72 4.72 4.44
N PRO A 416 21.43 5.04 4.62
CA PRO A 416 20.83 5.06 5.95
C PRO A 416 20.72 3.64 6.53
N ILE A 417 20.78 3.52 7.86
CA ILE A 417 20.49 2.25 8.55
C ILE A 417 18.99 1.97 8.51
N THR A 418 18.16 3.00 8.72
CA THR A 418 16.71 2.86 8.57
C THR A 418 16.36 2.49 7.14
N ASN A 419 15.40 1.57 7.04
CA ASN A 419 14.96 1.01 5.79
C ASN A 419 13.57 1.57 5.40
N ARG A 420 13.00 2.47 6.22
CA ARG A 420 11.65 3.04 6.07
C ARG A 420 11.56 4.14 4.99
N ALA A 421 10.33 4.39 4.51
CA ALA A 421 10.05 5.54 3.66
C ALA A 421 10.53 6.86 4.31
N GLY A 422 11.18 7.73 3.54
CA GLY A 422 11.83 8.94 4.09
C GLY A 422 13.22 8.71 4.70
N ALA A 423 13.85 7.54 4.52
CA ALA A 423 15.20 7.24 5.02
C ALA A 423 16.28 8.28 4.64
N TYR A 424 16.13 8.92 3.49
CA TYR A 424 17.03 9.97 2.97
C TYR A 424 16.63 11.38 3.41
N ARG A 425 15.72 11.50 4.38
CA ARG A 425 15.28 12.74 5.01
C ARG A 425 15.65 12.75 6.50
N VAL A 426 15.95 13.94 6.99
CA VAL A 426 16.18 14.21 8.42
C VAL A 426 15.55 15.56 8.77
N LEU A 427 14.91 15.66 9.93
CA LEU A 427 14.35 16.92 10.41
C LEU A 427 15.45 17.82 11.01
N GLN A 428 15.21 19.12 11.02
CA GLN A 428 16.18 20.06 11.61
C GLN A 428 16.25 19.85 13.13
N GLY A 429 17.46 19.55 13.62
CA GLY A 429 17.72 19.23 15.03
C GLY A 429 17.77 17.72 15.32
N GLN A 430 17.35 16.89 14.36
CA GLN A 430 17.34 15.43 14.48
C GLN A 430 18.54 14.81 13.75
N ARG A 431 18.77 13.52 13.98
CA ARG A 431 19.86 12.73 13.44
C ARG A 431 19.33 11.65 12.50
N ARG A 432 20.16 11.30 11.51
CA ARG A 432 19.99 10.10 10.69
C ARG A 432 21.28 9.30 10.76
N THR A 433 21.22 8.07 11.24
CA THR A 433 22.37 7.17 11.28
C THR A 433 22.60 6.59 9.89
N LEU A 434 23.83 6.77 9.42
CA LEU A 434 24.31 6.33 8.12
C LEU A 434 25.34 5.24 8.31
N PHE A 435 25.25 4.20 7.50
CA PHE A 435 26.20 3.12 7.42
C PHE A 435 27.02 3.21 6.14
N GLY A 436 28.32 3.04 6.28
CA GLY A 436 29.31 3.03 5.23
C GLY A 436 30.00 1.68 5.18
N SER A 437 30.05 1.08 4.00
CA SER A 437 30.70 -0.21 3.78
C SER A 437 31.61 -0.21 2.57
N GLY A 438 32.56 -1.15 2.56
CA GLY A 438 33.20 -1.56 1.33
C GLY A 438 32.25 -2.41 0.50
N LEU A 439 32.41 -2.35 -0.82
CA LEU A 439 31.81 -3.32 -1.72
C LEU A 439 32.92 -4.19 -2.28
N ASP A 440 32.74 -5.50 -2.28
CA ASP A 440 33.62 -6.39 -3.02
C ASP A 440 33.35 -6.33 -4.53
N ALA A 441 34.12 -7.09 -5.32
CA ALA A 441 33.95 -7.10 -6.77
C ALA A 441 32.58 -7.62 -7.23
N ALA A 442 31.89 -8.43 -6.41
CA ALA A 442 30.53 -8.92 -6.64
C ALA A 442 29.46 -8.09 -5.89
N TYR A 443 29.82 -6.88 -5.46
CA TYR A 443 28.99 -5.93 -4.71
C TYR A 443 28.44 -6.44 -3.37
N ALA A 444 29.05 -7.47 -2.77
CA ALA A 444 28.79 -7.82 -1.38
C ALA A 444 29.32 -6.76 -0.43
N ALA A 445 28.54 -6.47 0.61
CA ALA A 445 29.02 -5.61 1.66
C ALA A 445 30.20 -6.24 2.39
N ILE A 446 31.22 -5.42 2.62
CA ILE A 446 32.33 -5.71 3.50
C ILE A 446 32.36 -4.61 4.55
N GLU A 447 32.23 -5.01 5.81
CA GLU A 447 32.40 -4.10 6.93
C GLU A 447 33.84 -3.55 6.94
N LYS A 448 33.97 -2.23 6.84
CA LYS A 448 35.25 -1.52 6.92
C LYS A 448 35.04 -0.12 7.45
N ASP A 449 35.96 0.33 8.29
CA ASP A 449 36.05 1.74 8.65
C ASP A 449 36.48 2.58 7.45
N GLY A 450 35.80 3.70 7.28
CA GLY A 450 36.14 4.71 6.30
C GLY A 450 36.04 6.12 6.87
N VAL A 451 36.01 7.10 5.97
CA VAL A 451 35.94 8.51 6.32
C VAL A 451 34.65 9.12 5.76
N PHE A 452 33.78 9.59 6.65
CA PHE A 452 32.58 10.33 6.29
C PHE A 452 32.84 11.82 6.13
N ARG A 453 32.19 12.44 5.15
CA ARG A 453 32.20 13.90 4.93
C ARG A 453 30.83 14.39 4.49
N ALA A 454 30.35 15.46 5.10
CA ALA A 454 29.16 16.18 4.67
C ALA A 454 29.51 17.33 3.72
N GLN A 455 28.66 17.57 2.73
CA GLN A 455 28.73 18.66 1.76
C GLN A 455 27.40 19.43 1.74
N GLY A 456 27.43 20.74 1.51
CA GLY A 456 26.22 21.58 1.39
C GLY A 456 25.82 22.35 2.65
N GLY A 457 26.44 22.08 3.81
CA GLY A 457 26.24 22.86 5.05
C GLY A 457 24.91 22.64 5.78
N SER A 458 23.92 22.00 5.12
CA SER A 458 22.64 21.62 5.73
C SER A 458 22.78 20.49 6.76
N VAL A 459 23.78 19.62 6.60
CA VAL A 459 24.08 18.52 7.55
C VAL A 459 25.41 18.74 8.25
N ARG A 460 25.47 18.36 9.53
CA ARG A 460 26.70 18.21 10.32
C ARG A 460 26.87 16.74 10.72
N LEU A 461 28.10 16.27 10.87
CA LEU A 461 28.37 14.93 11.37
C LEU A 461 28.68 15.01 12.87
N ASP A 462 28.15 14.08 13.67
CA ASP A 462 28.13 14.15 15.15
C ASP A 462 29.49 13.85 15.83
N ASP A 463 30.62 13.89 15.09
CA ASP A 463 31.97 13.84 15.68
C ASP A 463 32.45 15.20 16.26
N GLY A 464 31.54 16.18 16.30
CA GLY A 464 31.71 17.41 17.04
C GLY A 464 32.44 18.55 16.34
N ARG A 465 32.85 18.45 15.05
CA ARG A 465 33.37 19.58 14.24
C ARG A 465 33.09 19.40 12.75
N SER A 466 33.30 20.45 11.94
CA SER A 466 33.33 20.39 10.46
C SER A 466 34.50 19.55 9.89
N ARG A 467 34.87 18.44 10.54
CA ARG A 467 35.98 17.55 10.23
C ARG A 467 35.46 16.19 9.72
N PRO A 468 36.33 15.37 9.11
CA PRO A 468 35.96 14.04 8.65
C PRO A 468 35.79 13.09 9.84
N SER A 469 34.67 12.36 9.87
CA SER A 469 34.41 11.33 10.88
C SER A 469 34.91 9.97 10.42
N HIS A 470 35.39 9.14 11.34
CA HIS A 470 35.99 7.85 11.06
C HIS A 470 35.16 6.72 11.67
N GLY A 471 34.95 5.64 10.92
CA GLY A 471 34.20 4.46 11.36
C GLY A 471 33.40 3.83 10.21
N SER A 472 32.59 2.82 10.50
CA SER A 472 31.58 2.24 9.60
C SER A 472 30.22 2.94 9.71
N GLU A 473 30.01 3.76 10.74
CA GLU A 473 28.76 4.48 10.97
C GLU A 473 28.99 5.96 11.30
N VAL A 474 28.01 6.80 10.96
CA VAL A 474 27.99 8.21 11.39
C VAL A 474 26.56 8.72 11.53
N ALA A 475 26.33 9.56 12.54
CA ALA A 475 25.08 10.32 12.64
C ALA A 475 25.17 11.62 11.80
N ALA A 476 24.26 11.76 10.85
CA ALA A 476 24.03 12.98 10.08
C ALA A 476 22.97 13.84 10.79
N LEU A 477 23.40 14.94 11.41
CA LEU A 477 22.55 15.91 12.11
C LEU A 477 22.01 16.96 11.14
N GLY A 478 20.69 17.13 11.12
CA GLY A 478 20.02 18.20 10.37
C GLY A 478 20.30 19.57 10.99
N ALA A 479 21.18 20.37 10.38
CA ALA A 479 21.56 21.69 10.88
C ALA A 479 20.72 22.83 10.30
N ARG A 480 20.36 22.74 9.01
CA ARG A 480 19.53 23.72 8.31
C ARG A 480 18.77 23.05 7.18
N ALA A 481 17.48 23.37 7.03
CA ALA A 481 16.68 22.91 5.90
C ALA A 481 17.39 23.09 4.54
N GLY A 482 17.28 22.09 3.68
CA GLY A 482 17.90 22.03 2.36
C GLY A 482 18.65 20.73 2.06
N ASP A 483 19.10 20.59 0.83
CA ASP A 483 19.83 19.40 0.37
C ASP A 483 21.30 19.42 0.80
N ALA A 484 21.79 18.24 1.17
CA ALA A 484 23.19 17.95 1.43
C ALA A 484 23.59 16.64 0.75
N LYS A 485 24.89 16.37 0.75
CA LYS A 485 25.44 15.07 0.36
C LYS A 485 26.35 14.56 1.46
N VAL A 486 26.28 13.28 1.77
CA VAL A 486 27.24 12.61 2.65
C VAL A 486 28.04 11.61 1.82
N SER A 487 29.37 11.71 1.89
CA SER A 487 30.27 10.78 1.22
C SER A 487 31.01 9.90 2.20
N PHE A 488 31.25 8.65 1.84
CA PHE A 488 32.05 7.68 2.58
C PHE A 488 33.26 7.26 1.74
N ASP A 489 34.46 7.36 2.30
CA ASP A 489 35.74 7.19 1.59
C ASP A 489 36.63 6.14 2.27
N LEU A 490 36.99 5.08 1.55
CA LEU A 490 37.90 4.02 1.97
C LEU A 490 39.35 4.22 1.46
N GLY A 491 39.64 5.39 0.88
CA GLY A 491 40.89 5.73 0.22
C GLY A 491 41.07 5.03 -1.14
N ARG A 492 42.11 5.46 -1.88
CA ARG A 492 42.49 4.91 -3.21
C ARG A 492 41.35 4.98 -4.25
N GLY A 493 40.57 6.06 -4.23
CA GLY A 493 39.49 6.30 -5.20
C GLY A 493 38.17 5.58 -4.89
N ARG A 494 38.11 4.79 -3.80
CA ARG A 494 36.88 4.08 -3.38
C ARG A 494 36.05 4.99 -2.51
N ARG A 495 35.10 5.69 -3.14
CA ARG A 495 34.22 6.65 -2.49
C ARG A 495 32.80 6.49 -2.98
N ALA A 496 31.84 6.47 -2.06
CA ALA A 496 30.42 6.59 -2.34
C ALA A 496 29.89 7.94 -1.88
N THR A 497 28.79 8.39 -2.48
CA THR A 497 28.10 9.62 -2.08
C THR A 497 26.60 9.39 -2.12
N MET A 498 25.92 9.83 -1.08
CA MET A 498 24.48 9.69 -0.90
C MET A 498 23.85 11.08 -0.70
N PRO A 499 22.73 11.39 -1.38
CA PRO A 499 21.96 12.60 -1.09
C PRO A 499 21.24 12.48 0.26
N ILE A 500 21.07 13.59 0.96
CA ILE A 500 20.21 13.67 2.14
C ILE A 500 19.52 15.04 2.14
N THR A 501 18.22 15.08 2.40
CA THR A 501 17.46 16.34 2.47
C THR A 501 17.13 16.63 3.93
N VAL A 502 17.52 17.81 4.40
CA VAL A 502 17.13 18.30 5.73
C VAL A 502 15.81 19.05 5.58
N LEU A 503 14.80 18.62 6.33
CA LEU A 503 13.46 19.21 6.39
C LEU A 503 13.42 20.41 7.36
N GLY A 504 12.24 20.98 7.56
CA GLY A 504 12.02 21.96 8.63
C GLY A 504 12.24 21.39 10.04
N PRO A 505 12.11 22.22 11.08
CA PRO A 505 12.00 21.74 12.45
C PRO A 505 10.85 20.74 12.61
N LEU A 506 10.99 19.81 13.57
CA LEU A 506 9.90 18.95 14.01
C LEU A 506 8.70 19.80 14.44
N ASP A 507 7.54 19.48 13.90
CA ASP A 507 6.27 20.14 14.19
C ASP A 507 5.37 19.23 15.03
N HIS A 508 5.23 17.96 14.62
CA HIS A 508 4.51 16.95 15.39
C HIS A 508 5.02 15.54 15.10
N LEU A 509 4.67 14.61 15.99
CA LEU A 509 4.96 13.19 15.88
C LEU A 509 3.68 12.42 15.51
N ALA A 510 3.84 11.35 14.75
CA ALA A 510 2.79 10.36 14.54
C ALA A 510 3.34 8.94 14.63
N VAL A 511 2.44 8.03 14.95
CA VAL A 511 2.67 6.60 14.99
C VAL A 511 1.86 5.91 13.91
N ASP A 512 2.30 4.75 13.45
CA ASP A 512 1.52 3.91 12.51
C ASP A 512 0.24 3.37 13.15
N ARG A 513 0.23 3.20 14.48
CA ARG A 513 -0.91 2.69 15.26
C ARG A 513 -1.02 3.38 16.61
N SER A 514 -2.16 4.02 16.89
CA SER A 514 -2.44 4.65 18.19
C SER A 514 -2.93 3.68 19.26
N VAL A 515 -3.33 2.47 18.86
CA VAL A 515 -3.74 1.37 19.76
C VAL A 515 -3.07 0.07 19.30
N ILE A 516 -2.42 -0.63 20.23
CA ILE A 516 -1.86 -1.97 20.03
C ILE A 516 -2.63 -2.94 20.92
N ALA A 517 -3.12 -4.04 20.32
CA ALA A 517 -3.68 -5.17 21.05
C ALA A 517 -2.69 -6.34 21.01
N LEU A 518 -2.32 -6.85 22.18
CA LEU A 518 -1.48 -8.03 22.35
C LEU A 518 -2.32 -9.21 22.87
N PRO A 519 -2.10 -10.42 22.33
CA PRO A 519 -2.76 -11.63 22.85
C PRO A 519 -2.32 -11.95 24.28
N GLU A 520 -3.16 -12.70 25.00
CA GLU A 520 -2.83 -13.19 26.34
C GLU A 520 -1.55 -14.04 26.33
N GLY A 521 -0.67 -13.84 27.32
CA GLY A 521 0.46 -14.75 27.55
C GLY A 521 1.78 -14.42 26.85
N GLY A 522 2.03 -13.16 26.48
CA GLY A 522 3.38 -12.68 26.10
C GLY A 522 3.58 -12.36 24.61
N GLY A 523 2.56 -11.81 23.95
CA GLY A 523 2.69 -11.31 22.57
C GLY A 523 3.62 -10.10 22.44
N THR A 524 4.16 -9.90 21.24
CA THR A 524 4.97 -8.73 20.88
C THR A 524 4.34 -8.01 19.68
N SER A 525 4.58 -6.70 19.58
CA SER A 525 4.16 -5.89 18.43
C SER A 525 5.20 -4.81 18.15
N THR A 526 5.37 -4.43 16.88
CA THR A 526 6.29 -3.36 16.48
C THR A 526 5.55 -2.03 16.31
N LEU A 527 6.19 -0.91 16.61
CA LEU A 527 5.64 0.43 16.39
C LEU A 527 6.64 1.28 15.61
N MET A 528 6.13 2.07 14.69
CA MET A 528 6.89 2.96 13.84
C MET A 528 6.61 4.42 14.20
N LEU A 529 7.64 5.15 14.62
CA LEU A 529 7.56 6.58 14.93
C LEU A 529 7.98 7.44 13.72
N THR A 530 7.20 8.47 13.41
CA THR A 530 7.44 9.39 12.27
C THR A 530 7.30 10.82 12.75
N GLY A 531 8.23 11.69 12.36
CA GLY A 531 8.14 13.12 12.60
C GLY A 531 7.77 13.87 11.32
N TYR A 532 7.07 14.98 11.46
CA TYR A 532 6.67 15.85 10.36
C TYR A 532 7.20 17.26 10.57
N ASP A 533 7.55 17.95 9.48
CA ASP A 533 7.72 19.40 9.49
C ASP A 533 6.37 20.12 9.31
N ALA A 534 6.33 21.44 9.50
CA ALA A 534 5.12 22.27 9.36
C ALA A 534 4.52 22.32 7.92
N ASP A 535 5.16 21.67 6.96
CA ASP A 535 4.69 21.51 5.58
C ASP A 535 4.21 20.05 5.31
N GLY A 536 4.08 19.23 6.36
CA GLY A 536 3.61 17.85 6.29
C GLY A 536 4.61 16.92 5.61
N ARG A 537 5.92 17.22 5.65
CA ARG A 537 6.94 16.31 5.09
C ARG A 537 7.38 15.31 6.15
N PRO A 538 7.21 13.99 5.92
CA PRO A 538 7.60 12.98 6.89
C PRO A 538 9.11 12.68 6.84
N ALA A 539 9.66 12.36 8.02
CA ALA A 539 10.93 11.66 8.21
C ALA A 539 10.81 10.63 9.34
N PRO A 540 11.35 9.40 9.21
CA PRO A 540 11.39 8.44 10.31
C PRO A 540 12.13 9.03 11.52
N ILE A 541 11.65 8.77 12.74
CA ILE A 541 12.43 9.08 13.94
C ILE A 541 13.19 7.82 14.35
N GLU A 542 14.49 7.94 14.60
CA GLU A 542 15.27 6.79 15.07
C GLU A 542 14.95 6.50 16.54
N PRO A 543 14.92 5.22 16.96
CA PRO A 543 14.63 4.89 18.35
C PRO A 543 15.57 5.55 19.36
N SER A 544 16.81 5.85 18.95
CA SER A 544 17.82 6.55 19.76
C SER A 544 17.50 8.03 20.03
N GLU A 545 16.53 8.61 19.32
CA GLU A 545 16.12 10.01 19.47
C GLU A 545 14.89 10.20 20.37
N ALA A 546 14.15 9.13 20.65
CA ALA A 546 12.94 9.22 21.45
C ALA A 546 13.21 8.80 22.90
N ALA A 547 12.76 9.62 23.85
CA ALA A 547 12.57 9.15 25.21
C ALA A 547 11.24 8.39 25.27
N VAL A 548 11.25 7.20 25.87
CA VAL A 548 10.08 6.33 25.97
C VAL A 548 9.70 6.16 27.43
N THR A 549 8.44 6.45 27.75
CA THR A 549 7.85 6.16 29.06
C THR A 549 6.71 5.17 28.88
N ALA A 550 6.80 4.01 29.51
CA ALA A 550 5.79 2.97 29.44
C ALA A 550 5.18 2.70 30.83
N SER A 551 3.91 2.30 30.85
CA SER A 551 3.24 1.83 32.06
C SER A 551 3.87 0.54 32.60
N ASP A 552 3.71 0.27 33.89
CA ASP A 552 4.22 -0.95 34.53
C ASP A 552 3.72 -2.21 33.81
N GLY A 553 4.64 -3.16 33.56
CA GLY A 553 4.35 -4.42 32.86
C GLY A 553 4.51 -4.37 31.34
N PHE A 554 4.88 -3.22 30.78
CA PHE A 554 5.27 -3.08 29.37
C PHE A 554 6.76 -2.77 29.24
N GLU A 555 7.42 -3.47 28.32
CA GLU A 555 8.81 -3.21 27.93
C GLU A 555 8.82 -2.73 26.49
N VAL A 556 9.53 -1.64 26.22
CA VAL A 556 9.65 -1.04 24.89
C VAL A 556 11.11 -0.93 24.52
N VAL A 557 11.52 -1.62 23.47
CA VAL A 557 12.91 -1.73 23.04
C VAL A 557 13.02 -1.21 21.62
N GLY A 558 13.89 -0.22 21.40
CA GLY A 558 14.22 0.23 20.05
C GLY A 558 14.99 -0.86 19.28
N ASP A 559 14.63 -1.08 18.02
CA ASP A 559 15.35 -2.01 17.13
C ASP A 559 16.65 -1.42 16.55
N GLY A 560 16.98 -0.19 16.96
CA GLY A 560 18.16 0.56 16.52
C GLY A 560 18.02 1.28 15.17
N ALA A 561 16.94 1.07 14.42
CA ALA A 561 16.84 1.52 13.02
C ALA A 561 15.45 1.99 12.58
N ASN A 562 14.42 1.17 12.76
CA ASN A 562 13.12 1.34 12.10
C ASN A 562 12.00 1.66 13.09
N GLY A 563 12.10 1.21 14.33
CA GLY A 563 11.04 1.42 15.31
C GLY A 563 11.28 0.74 16.65
N PHE A 564 10.19 0.44 17.33
CA PHE A 564 10.19 -0.11 18.68
C PHE A 564 9.48 -1.45 18.70
N GLU A 565 10.04 -2.44 19.39
CA GLU A 565 9.34 -3.64 19.80
C GLU A 565 8.71 -3.42 21.18
N ILE A 566 7.41 -3.68 21.28
CA ILE A 566 6.63 -3.58 22.51
C ILE A 566 6.30 -4.98 22.97
N ARG A 567 6.66 -5.28 24.22
CA ARG A 567 6.43 -6.54 24.90
C ARG A 567 5.64 -6.30 26.17
N THR A 568 4.96 -7.34 26.63
CA THR A 568 4.23 -7.28 27.90
C THR A 568 4.49 -8.52 28.74
N SER A 569 4.58 -8.32 30.06
CA SER A 569 4.55 -9.39 31.06
C SER A 569 3.16 -9.57 31.69
N LEU A 570 2.18 -8.76 31.28
CA LEU A 570 0.81 -8.85 31.78
C LEU A 570 0.09 -10.03 31.14
N THR A 571 -0.79 -10.67 31.90
CA THR A 571 -1.73 -11.67 31.37
C THR A 571 -2.98 -11.00 30.81
N GLU A 572 -3.43 -9.93 31.47
CA GLU A 572 -4.57 -9.09 31.10
C GLU A 572 -4.30 -7.68 31.63
N GLY A 573 -4.72 -6.64 30.91
CA GLY A 573 -4.65 -5.26 31.37
C GLY A 573 -4.51 -4.24 30.25
N SER A 574 -4.27 -2.99 30.62
CA SER A 574 -4.01 -1.89 29.69
C SER A 574 -2.93 -0.97 30.25
N GLY A 575 -2.24 -0.28 29.36
CA GLY A 575 -1.28 0.75 29.72
C GLY A 575 -1.02 1.69 28.56
N THR A 576 -0.30 2.76 28.86
CA THR A 576 0.15 3.73 27.86
C THR A 576 1.64 3.60 27.61
N VAL A 577 2.04 3.93 26.38
CA VAL A 577 3.43 4.17 26.00
C VAL A 577 3.50 5.57 25.39
N ASP A 578 4.28 6.46 26.00
CA ASP A 578 4.56 7.82 25.54
C ASP A 578 5.94 7.89 24.87
N PHE A 579 5.97 8.48 23.68
CA PHE A 579 7.19 8.75 22.91
C PHE A 579 7.42 10.25 22.85
N ALA A 580 8.59 10.70 23.32
CA ALA A 580 8.95 12.11 23.36
C ALA A 580 10.20 12.40 22.53
N VAL A 581 10.15 13.41 21.67
CA VAL A 581 11.30 13.94 20.92
C VAL A 581 11.38 15.45 21.10
N GLY A 582 12.30 15.92 21.94
CA GLY A 582 12.29 17.30 22.41
C GLY A 582 11.04 17.58 23.25
N ASP A 583 10.28 18.61 22.88
CA ASP A 583 9.03 18.99 23.55
C ASP A 583 7.78 18.39 22.86
N HIS A 584 7.96 17.54 21.84
CA HIS A 584 6.86 16.90 21.11
C HIS A 584 6.62 15.49 21.63
N HIS A 585 5.36 15.14 21.87
CA HIS A 585 4.97 13.85 22.43
C HIS A 585 3.88 13.18 21.58
N VAL A 586 3.90 11.85 21.54
CA VAL A 586 2.79 11.04 21.04
C VAL A 586 2.65 9.81 21.92
N ALA A 587 1.44 9.56 22.42
CA ALA A 587 1.14 8.41 23.26
C ALA A 587 0.24 7.41 22.54
N ILE A 588 0.42 6.14 22.88
CA ILE A 588 -0.42 5.04 22.39
C ILE A 588 -0.99 4.25 23.56
N ASN A 589 -2.11 3.57 23.32
CA ASN A 589 -2.65 2.58 24.24
C ASN A 589 -2.16 1.18 23.85
N VAL A 590 -1.70 0.41 24.84
CA VAL A 590 -1.38 -1.02 24.69
C VAL A 590 -2.35 -1.81 25.55
N LEU A 591 -3.07 -2.74 24.91
CA LEU A 591 -4.14 -3.53 25.50
C LEU A 591 -3.71 -5.00 25.48
N VAL A 592 -3.90 -5.70 26.60
CA VAL A 592 -3.48 -7.10 26.78
C VAL A 592 -4.69 -7.91 27.20
N GLY A 593 -5.00 -8.94 26.43
CA GLY A 593 -6.21 -9.74 26.60
C GLY A 593 -7.44 -9.11 25.94
N LEU A 594 -8.34 -9.96 25.45
CA LEU A 594 -9.60 -9.58 24.84
C LEU A 594 -10.70 -10.46 25.41
N SER A 595 -11.79 -9.84 25.87
CA SER A 595 -12.98 -10.55 26.32
C SER A 595 -14.09 -10.42 25.28
N GLU A 596 -14.72 -11.53 24.90
CA GLU A 596 -15.90 -11.51 24.03
C GLU A 596 -17.13 -11.13 24.86
N ALA A 597 -17.78 -10.02 24.52
CA ALA A 597 -19.01 -9.56 25.16
C ALA A 597 -20.20 -9.72 24.20
N SER A 598 -21.28 -10.35 24.67
CA SER A 598 -22.51 -10.46 23.87
C SER A 598 -23.16 -9.09 23.68
N VAL A 599 -23.45 -8.72 22.43
CA VAL A 599 -24.19 -7.49 22.07
C VAL A 599 -25.63 -7.83 21.71
N ALA A 600 -25.85 -8.85 20.86
CA ALA A 600 -27.17 -9.39 20.58
C ALA A 600 -27.09 -10.90 20.27
N ASP A 601 -27.78 -11.70 21.07
CA ASP A 601 -27.99 -13.14 20.83
C ASP A 601 -29.22 -13.44 19.95
N PHE A 602 -29.99 -12.39 19.63
CA PHE A 602 -31.25 -12.42 18.87
C PHE A 602 -32.37 -13.28 19.48
N ALA A 603 -32.30 -13.60 20.78
CA ALA A 603 -33.36 -14.33 21.47
C ALA A 603 -34.70 -13.55 21.48
N ASP A 604 -34.64 -12.22 21.42
CA ASP A 604 -35.78 -11.33 21.32
C ASP A 604 -36.18 -10.99 19.86
N GLY A 605 -35.71 -11.74 18.86
CA GLY A 605 -35.76 -11.38 17.45
C GLY A 605 -37.13 -10.96 16.88
N ALA A 606 -38.25 -11.31 17.54
CA ALA A 606 -39.58 -10.82 17.18
C ALA A 606 -39.79 -9.31 17.42
N SER A 607 -38.93 -8.67 18.23
CA SER A 607 -38.93 -7.24 18.51
C SER A 607 -38.22 -6.41 17.43
N TRP A 608 -37.37 -7.06 16.62
CA TRP A 608 -36.58 -6.43 15.57
C TRP A 608 -37.43 -6.10 14.35
N LYS A 609 -37.16 -4.95 13.73
CA LYS A 609 -37.95 -4.42 12.61
C LYS A 609 -37.15 -4.42 11.32
N ALA A 610 -37.85 -4.62 10.21
CA ALA A 610 -37.29 -4.38 8.89
C ALA A 610 -37.20 -2.87 8.63
N GLY A 611 -36.01 -2.38 8.27
CA GLY A 611 -35.80 -1.09 7.64
C GLY A 611 -35.31 -1.26 6.21
N SER A 612 -35.43 -0.23 5.37
CA SER A 612 -34.97 -0.31 3.99
C SER A 612 -34.55 1.05 3.43
N ALA A 613 -33.72 1.00 2.40
CA ALA A 613 -33.54 2.09 1.44
C ALA A 613 -33.74 1.54 0.04
N ARG A 614 -34.72 2.08 -0.69
CA ARG A 614 -35.01 1.74 -2.10
C ARG A 614 -35.13 0.23 -2.39
N ALA A 615 -35.65 -0.53 -1.42
CA ALA A 615 -35.79 -1.99 -1.47
C ALA A 615 -36.99 -2.46 -0.64
N THR A 616 -37.47 -3.69 -0.88
CA THR A 616 -38.43 -4.37 0.00
C THR A 616 -37.69 -5.36 0.89
N VAL A 617 -38.02 -5.42 2.18
CA VAL A 617 -37.26 -6.17 3.19
C VAL A 617 -38.21 -6.85 4.18
N SER A 618 -37.90 -8.08 4.57
CA SER A 618 -38.53 -8.76 5.70
C SER A 618 -37.48 -9.32 6.64
N VAL A 619 -37.68 -9.12 7.95
CA VAL A 619 -36.85 -9.67 9.02
C VAL A 619 -37.70 -10.69 9.79
N THR A 620 -37.25 -11.93 9.84
CA THR A 620 -37.97 -13.04 10.48
C THR A 620 -37.09 -13.68 11.57
N PRO A 621 -37.55 -13.76 12.83
CA PRO A 621 -36.80 -14.45 13.87
C PRO A 621 -36.83 -15.97 13.66
N LEU A 622 -35.70 -16.62 13.96
CA LEU A 622 -35.54 -18.07 14.00
C LEU A 622 -35.13 -18.48 15.41
N THR A 623 -35.92 -19.34 16.06
CA THR A 623 -35.62 -19.82 17.43
C THR A 623 -34.47 -20.81 17.48
N THR A 624 -34.19 -21.50 16.37
CA THR A 624 -33.03 -22.37 16.16
C THR A 624 -32.54 -22.14 14.74
N GLY A 625 -31.60 -21.23 14.56
CA GLY A 625 -31.20 -20.76 13.23
C GLY A 625 -29.71 -20.54 13.04
N GLY A 626 -28.95 -20.27 14.12
CA GLY A 626 -27.52 -20.00 14.07
C GLY A 626 -26.64 -21.26 13.85
N PRO A 627 -25.33 -21.07 13.63
CA PRO A 627 -24.37 -22.15 13.36
C PRO A 627 -24.25 -23.20 14.47
N ARG A 628 -24.57 -22.84 15.73
CA ARG A 628 -24.58 -23.73 16.90
C ARG A 628 -26.00 -24.02 17.42
N GLY A 629 -27.03 -23.67 16.64
CA GLY A 629 -28.44 -23.85 17.00
C GLY A 629 -29.05 -22.72 17.83
N GLU A 630 -28.33 -21.61 18.01
CA GLU A 630 -28.78 -20.40 18.71
C GLU A 630 -29.86 -19.61 17.92
N PRO A 631 -30.57 -18.67 18.56
CA PRO A 631 -31.49 -17.77 17.87
C PRO A 631 -30.80 -16.93 16.79
N ALA A 632 -31.55 -16.58 15.75
CA ALA A 632 -31.03 -15.85 14.59
C ALA A 632 -32.10 -14.97 13.93
N LEU A 633 -31.67 -14.03 13.09
CA LEU A 633 -32.56 -13.23 12.23
C LEU A 633 -32.34 -13.57 10.77
N ARG A 634 -33.39 -14.00 10.07
CA ARG A 634 -33.40 -14.14 8.61
C ARG A 634 -33.81 -12.82 7.98
N ILE A 635 -32.98 -12.30 7.09
CA ILE A 635 -33.16 -11.03 6.39
C ILE A 635 -33.34 -11.34 4.90
N GLN A 636 -34.58 -11.25 4.43
CA GLN A 636 -34.90 -11.40 3.00
C GLN A 636 -35.12 -10.03 2.39
N HIS A 637 -34.63 -9.83 1.17
CA HIS A 637 -34.69 -8.53 0.51
C HIS A 637 -34.84 -8.63 -1.01
N ASP A 638 -35.41 -7.60 -1.62
CA ASP A 638 -35.54 -7.42 -3.06
C ASP A 638 -34.81 -6.16 -3.52
N PHE A 639 -33.61 -6.34 -4.08
CA PHE A 639 -32.78 -5.27 -4.63
C PHE A 639 -32.99 -5.06 -6.14
N THR A 640 -34.04 -5.65 -6.73
CA THR A 640 -34.40 -5.43 -8.14
C THR A 640 -35.16 -4.12 -8.38
N GLN A 641 -35.49 -3.38 -7.31
CA GLN A 641 -36.46 -2.27 -7.34
C GLN A 641 -35.85 -0.90 -7.69
N SER A 642 -34.52 -0.78 -7.68
CA SER A 642 -33.80 0.47 -7.90
C SER A 642 -32.38 0.17 -8.39
N THR A 643 -31.81 1.09 -9.16
CA THR A 643 -30.38 1.06 -9.54
C THR A 643 -29.52 1.95 -8.64
N GLY A 644 -30.09 2.92 -7.91
CA GLY A 644 -29.36 3.66 -6.86
C GLY A 644 -29.17 2.84 -5.59
N THR A 645 -28.22 3.18 -4.71
CA THR A 645 -27.88 2.42 -3.50
C THR A 645 -29.10 1.87 -2.74
N ARG A 646 -29.11 0.54 -2.54
CA ARG A 646 -30.17 -0.22 -1.87
C ARG A 646 -29.69 -0.68 -0.51
N GLY A 647 -30.61 -0.84 0.43
CA GLY A 647 -30.30 -1.33 1.76
C GLY A 647 -31.41 -2.15 2.38
N ALA A 648 -31.03 -3.23 3.06
CA ALA A 648 -31.90 -4.08 3.87
C ALA A 648 -31.43 -4.11 5.32
N TYR A 649 -32.28 -3.67 6.24
CA TYR A 649 -31.88 -3.40 7.63
C TYR A 649 -32.65 -4.28 8.61
N ALA A 650 -31.93 -4.86 9.57
CA ALA A 650 -32.50 -5.36 10.81
C ALA A 650 -32.25 -4.31 11.90
N VAL A 651 -33.33 -3.70 12.39
CA VAL A 651 -33.31 -2.58 13.34
C VAL A 651 -33.78 -3.09 14.72
N PRO A 652 -32.98 -2.94 15.79
CA PRO A 652 -33.35 -3.36 17.12
C PRO A 652 -34.51 -2.50 17.68
N PRO A 653 -35.23 -2.98 18.71
CA PRO A 653 -36.32 -2.22 19.33
C PRO A 653 -35.85 -0.91 19.99
N ALA A 654 -34.59 -0.84 20.39
CA ALA A 654 -33.88 0.35 20.84
C ALA A 654 -32.37 0.21 20.52
N PRO A 655 -31.61 1.32 20.38
CA PRO A 655 -30.16 1.25 20.17
C PRO A 655 -29.46 0.46 21.28
N ILE A 656 -28.67 -0.54 20.89
CA ILE A 656 -28.02 -1.48 21.82
C ILE A 656 -26.67 -0.91 22.24
N ALA A 657 -26.48 -0.61 23.53
CA ALA A 657 -25.19 -0.17 24.04
C ALA A 657 -24.17 -1.31 24.01
N VAL A 658 -22.99 -1.05 23.45
CA VAL A 658 -21.87 -1.99 23.51
C VAL A 658 -21.04 -1.66 24.75
N ALA A 659 -20.68 -2.69 25.53
CA ALA A 659 -19.90 -2.51 26.75
C ALA A 659 -18.45 -2.13 26.43
N GLY A 660 -17.86 -1.27 27.26
CA GLY A 660 -16.45 -0.90 27.17
C GLY A 660 -16.08 -0.13 25.89
N GLN A 661 -14.87 -0.38 25.41
CA GLN A 661 -14.29 0.23 24.21
C GLN A 661 -13.87 -0.87 23.22
N PRO A 662 -14.82 -1.54 22.55
CA PRO A 662 -14.52 -2.69 21.70
C PRO A 662 -13.56 -2.34 20.56
N LEU A 663 -12.61 -3.23 20.27
CA LEU A 663 -11.75 -3.11 19.08
C LEU A 663 -12.44 -3.59 17.82
N SER A 664 -13.43 -4.47 17.98
CA SER A 664 -14.19 -5.04 16.88
C SER A 664 -15.59 -5.46 17.36
N LEU A 665 -16.53 -5.57 16.42
CA LEU A 665 -17.70 -6.43 16.58
C LEU A 665 -17.56 -7.64 15.67
N SER A 666 -18.14 -8.77 16.07
CA SER A 666 -18.18 -9.97 15.23
C SER A 666 -19.59 -10.53 15.17
N MET A 667 -20.01 -11.04 14.01
CA MET A 667 -21.34 -11.60 13.80
C MET A 667 -21.28 -12.78 12.84
N TRP A 668 -22.00 -13.85 13.13
CA TRP A 668 -22.17 -14.95 12.19
C TRP A 668 -23.13 -14.54 11.08
N ILE A 669 -22.73 -14.77 9.83
CA ILE A 669 -23.57 -14.55 8.64
C ILE A 669 -23.63 -15.83 7.83
N LYS A 670 -24.84 -16.31 7.57
CA LYS A 670 -25.12 -17.31 6.54
C LYS A 670 -25.25 -16.59 5.21
N GLY A 671 -24.17 -16.61 4.43
CA GLY A 671 -24.09 -15.98 3.12
C GLY A 671 -24.89 -16.72 2.05
N ASP A 672 -25.35 -15.97 1.05
CA ASP A 672 -26.05 -16.46 -0.14
C ASP A 672 -25.23 -16.25 -1.44
N GLY A 673 -23.99 -15.77 -1.32
CA GLY A 673 -23.10 -15.47 -2.45
C GLY A 673 -23.53 -14.26 -3.30
N SER A 674 -24.50 -13.45 -2.85
CA SER A 674 -25.04 -12.33 -3.62
C SER A 674 -24.06 -11.17 -3.86
N GLY A 675 -23.02 -11.07 -3.05
CA GLY A 675 -22.12 -9.92 -3.02
C GLY A 675 -22.69 -8.72 -2.26
N ALA A 676 -23.78 -8.89 -1.49
CA ALA A 676 -24.27 -7.83 -0.60
C ALA A 676 -23.17 -7.38 0.37
N TRP A 677 -23.13 -6.09 0.69
CA TRP A 677 -22.16 -5.49 1.60
C TRP A 677 -22.70 -5.44 3.03
N PRO A 678 -22.19 -6.27 3.96
CA PRO A 678 -22.64 -6.26 5.35
C PRO A 678 -22.01 -5.12 6.15
N ARG A 679 -22.82 -4.46 6.97
CA ARG A 679 -22.43 -3.32 7.81
C ARG A 679 -23.17 -3.33 9.14
N ILE A 680 -22.55 -2.71 10.14
CA ILE A 680 -23.19 -2.39 11.42
C ILE A 680 -23.24 -0.87 11.56
N GLN A 681 -24.43 -0.30 11.58
CA GLN A 681 -24.61 1.11 11.88
C GLN A 681 -24.45 1.33 13.38
N ILE A 682 -23.57 2.25 13.75
CA ILE A 682 -23.33 2.62 15.14
C ILE A 682 -23.57 4.12 15.36
N ARG A 683 -23.88 4.46 16.60
CA ARG A 683 -23.80 5.82 17.13
C ARG A 683 -22.69 5.89 18.17
N SER A 684 -21.71 6.75 17.95
CA SER A 684 -20.60 7.00 18.86
C SER A 684 -21.00 7.89 20.04
N GLY A 685 -20.17 7.94 21.08
CA GLY A 685 -20.40 8.71 22.30
C GLY A 685 -20.54 10.22 22.08
N ASN A 686 -19.93 10.75 21.02
CA ASN A 686 -20.09 12.14 20.58
C ASN A 686 -21.35 12.39 19.73
N GLY A 687 -22.21 11.38 19.55
CA GLY A 687 -23.46 11.46 18.80
C GLY A 687 -23.35 11.18 17.30
N THR A 688 -22.13 11.03 16.77
CA THR A 688 -21.86 10.73 15.35
C THR A 688 -22.44 9.38 14.96
N VAL A 689 -23.10 9.31 13.80
CA VAL A 689 -23.61 8.05 13.23
C VAL A 689 -22.66 7.61 12.12
N SER A 690 -22.09 6.43 12.26
CA SER A 690 -21.16 5.84 11.28
C SER A 690 -21.53 4.38 10.99
N ASN A 691 -20.82 3.74 10.07
CA ASN A 691 -20.97 2.32 9.77
C ASN A 691 -19.64 1.61 9.99
N LEU A 692 -19.68 0.47 10.64
CA LEU A 692 -18.59 -0.49 10.65
C LEU A 692 -18.81 -1.44 9.48
N ASP A 693 -17.85 -1.46 8.56
CA ASP A 693 -17.95 -2.17 7.30
C ASP A 693 -17.14 -3.47 7.34
N ALA A 694 -17.65 -4.52 6.67
CA ALA A 694 -16.94 -5.77 6.46
C ALA A 694 -16.89 -6.13 4.96
N PRO A 695 -16.06 -7.10 4.53
CA PRO A 695 -15.99 -7.52 3.13
C PRO A 695 -17.35 -7.99 2.55
N LEU A 696 -17.51 -7.87 1.23
CA LEU A 696 -18.71 -8.31 0.50
C LEU A 696 -19.01 -9.80 0.72
N ILE A 697 -20.30 -10.16 0.79
CA ILE A 697 -20.75 -11.55 0.96
C ILE A 697 -20.65 -12.32 -0.35
N THR A 698 -19.46 -12.84 -0.65
CA THR A 698 -19.18 -13.68 -1.84
C THR A 698 -19.25 -15.18 -1.55
N TRP A 699 -19.47 -15.56 -0.29
CA TRP A 699 -19.55 -16.96 0.15
C TRP A 699 -21.00 -17.43 0.32
N THR A 700 -21.16 -18.75 0.30
CA THR A 700 -22.39 -19.44 0.72
C THR A 700 -22.16 -20.16 2.04
N GLY A 701 -23.15 -20.15 2.94
CA GLY A 701 -23.05 -20.83 4.25
C GLY A 701 -22.52 -19.93 5.36
N TRP A 702 -22.24 -20.52 6.53
CA TRP A 702 -21.88 -19.76 7.74
C TRP A 702 -20.42 -19.33 7.76
N GLN A 703 -20.21 -18.04 8.01
CA GLN A 703 -18.90 -17.47 8.32
C GLN A 703 -19.06 -16.44 9.44
N GLN A 704 -18.11 -16.38 10.37
CA GLN A 704 -18.03 -15.29 11.34
C GLN A 704 -17.34 -14.11 10.67
N VAL A 705 -18.01 -12.96 10.71
CA VAL A 705 -17.55 -11.74 10.06
C VAL A 705 -17.19 -10.73 11.14
N THR A 706 -15.99 -10.18 11.06
CA THR A 706 -15.46 -9.19 12.00
C THR A 706 -15.51 -7.79 11.40
N TYR A 707 -15.94 -6.82 12.22
CA TYR A 707 -16.17 -5.42 11.91
C TYR A 707 -15.25 -4.60 12.82
N PRO A 708 -14.08 -4.13 12.34
CA PRO A 708 -13.16 -3.35 13.15
C PRO A 708 -13.81 -2.03 13.57
N VAL A 709 -13.60 -1.62 14.82
CA VAL A 709 -13.99 -0.28 15.31
C VAL A 709 -12.82 0.67 15.05
N PRO A 710 -13.02 1.77 14.29
CA PRO A 710 -11.94 2.70 13.97
C PRO A 710 -11.30 3.31 15.22
N ALA A 711 -9.97 3.41 15.23
CA ALA A 711 -9.24 4.11 16.29
C ALA A 711 -9.68 5.59 16.34
N GLY A 712 -9.92 6.12 17.55
CA GLY A 712 -10.46 7.47 17.74
C GLY A 712 -12.00 7.53 17.79
N THR A 713 -12.71 6.41 17.61
CA THR A 713 -14.16 6.36 17.83
C THR A 713 -14.51 6.75 19.27
N ALA A 714 -15.42 7.71 19.44
CA ALA A 714 -15.91 8.10 20.76
C ALA A 714 -16.83 7.01 21.36
N TYR A 715 -16.63 6.67 22.64
CA TYR A 715 -17.41 5.67 23.38
C TYR A 715 -18.34 6.32 24.42
N PRO A 716 -19.41 5.63 24.89
CA PRO A 716 -19.86 4.30 24.44
C PRO A 716 -20.47 4.34 23.05
N ILE A 717 -20.25 3.28 22.26
CA ILE A 717 -20.94 3.09 20.99
C ILE A 717 -22.28 2.38 21.20
N ARG A 718 -23.25 2.66 20.33
CA ARG A 718 -24.56 2.01 20.31
C ARG A 718 -24.85 1.45 18.93
N VAL A 719 -25.20 0.18 18.81
CA VAL A 719 -25.64 -0.43 17.55
C VAL A 719 -27.06 0.02 17.24
N GLU A 720 -27.26 0.63 16.07
CA GLU A 720 -28.56 1.14 15.61
C GLU A 720 -29.19 0.29 14.52
N ALA A 721 -28.41 -0.43 13.71
CA ALA A 721 -28.92 -1.37 12.72
C ALA A 721 -27.83 -2.33 12.23
N VAL A 722 -28.22 -3.56 11.89
CA VAL A 722 -27.46 -4.44 10.99
C VAL A 722 -27.95 -4.21 9.58
N ARG A 723 -27.06 -3.91 8.64
CA ARG A 723 -27.40 -3.45 7.29
C ARG A 723 -26.73 -4.32 6.23
N MET A 724 -27.50 -4.74 5.24
CA MET A 724 -27.00 -5.33 4.00
C MET A 724 -27.19 -4.30 2.90
N MET A 725 -26.11 -3.83 2.31
CA MET A 725 -26.13 -2.77 1.30
C MET A 725 -25.80 -3.33 -0.08
N GLU A 726 -26.32 -2.69 -1.12
CA GLU A 726 -25.87 -2.91 -2.49
C GLU A 726 -25.70 -1.55 -3.18
N THR A 727 -24.46 -1.27 -3.58
CA THR A 727 -24.03 0.00 -4.17
C THR A 727 -23.77 -0.10 -5.67
N ARG A 728 -23.67 -1.32 -6.22
CA ARG A 728 -23.47 -1.57 -7.66
C ARG A 728 -24.77 -1.33 -8.43
N PRO A 729 -24.83 -0.36 -9.35
CA PRO A 729 -26.07 -0.05 -10.07
C PRO A 729 -26.59 -1.20 -10.94
N GLU A 730 -25.69 -2.03 -11.46
CA GLU A 730 -25.97 -3.14 -12.37
C GLU A 730 -26.39 -4.44 -11.66
N ALA A 731 -26.12 -4.58 -10.36
CA ALA A 731 -26.50 -5.77 -9.60
C ALA A 731 -28.03 -5.80 -9.38
N SER A 732 -28.69 -6.91 -9.70
CA SER A 732 -30.14 -7.01 -9.52
C SER A 732 -30.51 -8.43 -9.08
N TYR A 733 -30.94 -8.56 -7.82
CA TYR A 733 -31.21 -9.86 -7.22
C TYR A 733 -32.15 -9.75 -6.02
N ARG A 734 -32.61 -10.91 -5.57
CA ARG A 734 -33.26 -11.10 -4.27
C ARG A 734 -32.33 -11.91 -3.40
N GLY A 735 -32.09 -11.46 -2.17
CA GLY A 735 -31.17 -12.13 -1.25
C GLY A 735 -31.89 -12.68 -0.03
N ASP A 736 -31.24 -13.66 0.60
CA ASP A 736 -31.74 -14.42 1.73
C ASP A 736 -30.59 -14.76 2.69
N LEU A 737 -30.37 -13.84 3.62
CA LEU A 737 -29.26 -13.91 4.56
C LEU A 737 -29.79 -14.27 5.95
N THR A 738 -28.96 -14.89 6.77
CA THR A 738 -29.27 -15.10 8.20
C THR A 738 -28.12 -14.63 9.06
N VAL A 739 -28.41 -13.88 10.12
CA VAL A 739 -27.40 -13.40 11.08
C VAL A 739 -27.63 -13.98 12.46
N ALA A 740 -26.54 -14.31 13.17
CA ALA A 740 -26.58 -14.87 14.51
C ALA A 740 -25.41 -14.34 15.37
N ALA A 741 -25.60 -14.33 16.69
CA ALA A 741 -24.59 -13.99 17.70
C ALA A 741 -23.71 -12.78 17.36
N LEU A 742 -24.28 -11.57 17.51
CA LEU A 742 -23.50 -10.33 17.47
C LEU A 742 -22.77 -10.16 18.80
N VAL A 743 -21.44 -10.17 18.74
CA VAL A 743 -20.54 -10.04 19.88
C VAL A 743 -19.57 -8.88 19.65
N ALA A 744 -18.91 -8.43 20.71
CA ALA A 744 -17.89 -7.39 20.69
C ALA A 744 -16.62 -7.91 21.34
N ASP A 745 -15.47 -7.65 20.71
CA ASP A 745 -14.16 -7.93 21.30
C ASP A 745 -13.76 -6.74 22.16
N VAL A 746 -14.00 -6.87 23.47
CA VAL A 746 -13.81 -5.81 24.45
C VAL A 746 -12.48 -6.02 25.16
N PRO A 747 -11.49 -5.14 24.92
CA PRO A 747 -10.27 -5.12 25.71
C PRO A 747 -10.53 -4.56 27.11
N PRO A 748 -9.60 -4.75 28.06
CA PRO A 748 -9.56 -3.97 29.28
C PRO A 748 -9.64 -2.47 28.99
N SER A 749 -10.26 -1.70 29.88
CA SER A 749 -10.45 -0.26 29.70
C SER A 749 -9.14 0.46 29.38
N ALA A 750 -9.07 1.11 28.23
CA ALA A 750 -7.93 1.93 27.83
C ALA A 750 -7.88 3.23 28.66
N TYR A 751 -6.69 3.79 28.83
CA TYR A 751 -6.54 5.14 29.36
C TYR A 751 -6.93 6.15 28.28
N PRO A 752 -7.66 7.22 28.61
CA PRO A 752 -7.88 8.30 27.66
C PRO A 752 -6.54 8.94 27.30
N ILE A 753 -6.24 8.99 26.00
CA ILE A 753 -5.12 9.72 25.45
C ILE A 753 -5.71 10.88 24.67
N GLU A 754 -5.44 12.11 25.11
CA GLU A 754 -5.74 13.29 24.31
C GLU A 754 -4.65 13.43 23.26
N ALA A 755 -5.02 13.24 21.99
CA ALA A 755 -4.15 13.62 20.88
C ALA A 755 -4.37 15.10 20.59
N GLU A 756 -3.30 15.89 20.58
CA GLU A 756 -3.40 17.28 20.13
C GLU A 756 -3.71 17.30 18.63
N PRO A 757 -4.81 17.96 18.20
CA PRO A 757 -5.11 18.07 16.78
C PRO A 757 -4.02 18.87 16.06
N VAL A 758 -3.59 18.38 14.90
CA VAL A 758 -2.66 19.09 14.03
C VAL A 758 -3.46 20.11 13.21
N HIS A 759 -3.28 21.40 13.49
CA HIS A 759 -3.94 22.48 12.77
C HIS A 759 -3.04 23.05 11.68
N ASP A 760 -3.46 22.94 10.42
CA ASP A 760 -2.73 23.56 9.32
C ASP A 760 -3.13 25.04 9.14
N PRO A 761 -2.16 25.97 9.12
CA PRO A 761 -2.42 27.40 8.95
C PRO A 761 -2.80 27.81 7.52
N VAL A 762 -3.00 26.85 6.61
CA VAL A 762 -3.64 27.11 5.31
C VAL A 762 -5.02 27.71 5.51
N ILE A 763 -5.78 27.26 6.52
CA ILE A 763 -7.03 27.92 6.93
C ILE A 763 -6.68 29.02 7.93
N VAL A 764 -7.08 30.25 7.63
CA VAL A 764 -6.86 31.39 8.52
C VAL A 764 -7.82 31.32 9.72
N THR A 765 -7.28 31.47 10.93
CA THR A 765 -8.07 31.52 12.17
C THR A 765 -8.50 32.94 12.54
N ASP A 766 -7.65 33.92 12.20
CA ASP A 766 -7.88 35.35 12.37
C ASP A 766 -7.58 36.09 11.07
N GLY A 767 -8.52 36.89 10.59
CA GLY A 767 -8.40 37.68 9.37
C GLY A 767 -9.24 37.16 8.21
N THR A 768 -9.05 37.80 7.04
CA THR A 768 -9.66 37.41 5.77
C THR A 768 -8.60 37.25 4.70
N VAL A 769 -8.96 36.62 3.57
CA VAL A 769 -8.08 36.55 2.40
C VAL A 769 -8.33 37.67 1.38
N THR A 770 -8.96 38.77 1.82
CA THR A 770 -9.38 39.88 0.94
C THR A 770 -8.20 40.64 0.31
N ASP A 771 -7.03 40.61 0.93
CA ASP A 771 -5.80 41.23 0.43
C ASP A 771 -5.11 40.41 -0.67
N ARG A 772 -5.54 39.15 -0.88
CA ARG A 772 -4.96 38.26 -1.88
C ARG A 772 -5.40 38.67 -3.30
N PRO A 773 -4.45 38.83 -4.25
CA PRO A 773 -4.75 39.32 -5.61
C PRO A 773 -5.74 38.47 -6.40
N GLN A 774 -5.75 37.16 -6.16
CA GLN A 774 -6.66 36.21 -6.80
C GLN A 774 -7.50 35.52 -5.72
N ARG A 775 -8.81 35.42 -5.94
CA ARG A 775 -9.77 34.85 -4.99
C ARG A 775 -10.69 33.87 -5.70
N ILE A 776 -10.73 32.63 -5.23
CA ILE A 776 -11.53 31.54 -5.82
C ILE A 776 -12.49 31.02 -4.76
N ALA A 777 -13.79 31.03 -5.05
CA ALA A 777 -14.78 30.43 -4.16
C ALA A 777 -14.86 28.91 -4.40
N LEU A 778 -14.97 28.14 -3.33
CA LEU A 778 -15.16 26.69 -3.35
C LEU A 778 -16.43 26.35 -2.57
N MET A 779 -17.33 25.59 -3.20
CA MET A 779 -18.54 25.05 -2.60
C MET A 779 -18.72 23.58 -2.96
N SER A 780 -19.41 22.81 -2.13
CA SER A 780 -19.70 21.38 -2.36
C SER A 780 -20.97 20.95 -1.63
N ASP A 781 -21.50 19.76 -1.93
CA ASP A 781 -22.49 19.08 -1.08
C ASP A 781 -23.80 19.87 -0.87
N GLY A 782 -24.46 20.20 -1.98
CA GLY A 782 -25.81 20.76 -2.03
C GLY A 782 -26.91 19.70 -1.87
N GLN A 783 -26.73 18.55 -2.55
CA GLN A 783 -27.60 17.36 -2.58
C GLN A 783 -29.10 17.63 -2.70
N PHE A 784 -29.52 18.52 -3.62
CA PHE A 784 -30.95 18.70 -3.90
C PHE A 784 -31.47 17.78 -5.02
N VAL A 785 -32.80 17.67 -5.12
CA VAL A 785 -33.51 16.98 -6.21
C VAL A 785 -34.52 17.91 -6.89
N ALA A 786 -34.64 17.82 -8.21
CA ALA A 786 -35.54 18.62 -9.03
C ALA A 786 -37.02 18.34 -8.76
N ARG A 787 -37.37 17.14 -8.28
CA ARG A 787 -38.75 16.80 -7.89
C ARG A 787 -39.24 17.53 -6.64
N ASN A 788 -38.34 18.18 -5.89
CA ASN A 788 -38.67 19.00 -4.73
C ASN A 788 -37.97 20.37 -4.80
N PRO A 789 -38.35 21.22 -5.76
CA PRO A 789 -37.63 22.46 -6.09
C PRO A 789 -37.73 23.53 -5.00
N ASP A 790 -38.71 23.44 -4.11
CA ASP A 790 -38.94 24.38 -3.00
C ASP A 790 -38.40 23.86 -1.66
N SER A 791 -37.53 22.83 -1.70
CA SER A 791 -36.96 22.24 -0.50
C SER A 791 -36.03 23.19 0.25
N PRO A 792 -35.85 23.01 1.58
CA PRO A 792 -34.85 23.75 2.35
C PRO A 792 -33.43 23.64 1.78
N LEU A 793 -33.08 22.51 1.15
CA LEU A 793 -31.78 22.31 0.50
C LEU A 793 -31.59 23.26 -0.69
N VAL A 794 -32.59 23.38 -1.57
CA VAL A 794 -32.54 24.33 -2.70
C VAL A 794 -32.46 25.77 -2.19
N ALA A 795 -33.22 26.12 -1.16
CA ALA A 795 -33.17 27.45 -0.55
C ALA A 795 -31.77 27.77 0.02
N SER A 796 -31.16 26.80 0.70
CA SER A 796 -29.80 26.89 1.24
C SER A 796 -28.77 27.09 0.13
N VAL A 797 -28.79 26.25 -0.91
CA VAL A 797 -27.88 26.37 -2.06
C VAL A 797 -28.00 27.72 -2.76
N ARG A 798 -29.23 28.20 -3.01
CA ARG A 798 -29.44 29.52 -3.62
C ARG A 798 -28.91 30.65 -2.74
N ALA A 799 -29.10 30.58 -1.42
CA ALA A 799 -28.55 31.57 -0.49
C ALA A 799 -27.01 31.60 -0.53
N THR A 800 -26.37 30.43 -0.49
CA THR A 800 -24.90 30.30 -0.59
C THR A 800 -24.38 30.85 -1.91
N LEU A 801 -25.02 30.53 -3.06
CA LEU A 801 -24.62 31.06 -4.36
C LEU A 801 -24.71 32.59 -4.43
N ARG A 802 -25.78 33.18 -3.88
CA ARG A 802 -25.93 34.65 -3.81
C ARG A 802 -24.84 35.30 -2.96
N GLU A 803 -24.47 34.66 -1.84
CA GLU A 803 -23.39 35.13 -0.98
C GLU A 803 -22.04 35.08 -1.71
N ILE A 804 -21.75 33.97 -2.41
CA ILE A 804 -20.54 33.82 -3.24
C ILE A 804 -20.48 34.91 -4.30
N VAL A 805 -21.57 35.15 -5.04
CA VAL A 805 -21.62 36.20 -6.07
C VAL A 805 -21.40 37.58 -5.45
N ALA A 806 -21.97 37.86 -4.27
CA ALA A 806 -21.75 39.12 -3.56
C ALA A 806 -20.28 39.31 -3.11
N ALA A 807 -19.56 38.22 -2.80
CA ALA A 807 -18.14 38.26 -2.46
C ALA A 807 -17.22 38.57 -3.66
N ARG A 808 -17.74 38.44 -4.89
CA ARG A 808 -17.06 38.72 -6.18
C ARG A 808 -15.72 37.97 -6.32
N PRO A 809 -15.69 36.63 -6.23
CA PRO A 809 -14.49 35.86 -6.55
C PRO A 809 -14.17 35.96 -8.05
N ASP A 810 -12.92 35.69 -8.41
CA ASP A 810 -12.46 35.58 -9.80
C ASP A 810 -13.00 34.31 -10.49
N HIS A 811 -13.29 33.27 -9.71
CA HIS A 811 -13.82 31.99 -10.19
C HIS A 811 -14.56 31.24 -9.08
N LEU A 812 -15.55 30.43 -9.43
CA LEU A 812 -16.26 29.52 -8.54
C LEU A 812 -15.97 28.05 -8.92
N ILE A 813 -15.52 27.25 -7.96
CA ILE A 813 -15.42 25.80 -8.07
C ILE A 813 -16.59 25.19 -7.30
N ILE A 814 -17.41 24.40 -8.00
CA ILE A 814 -18.43 23.54 -7.42
C ILE A 814 -17.85 22.13 -7.41
N ASP A 815 -17.43 21.66 -6.24
CA ASP A 815 -16.73 20.39 -6.09
C ASP A 815 -17.69 19.28 -5.65
N GLY A 816 -18.49 18.81 -6.60
CA GLY A 816 -19.36 17.64 -6.48
C GLY A 816 -20.59 17.80 -5.59
N ASP A 817 -21.47 16.82 -5.70
CA ASP A 817 -22.65 16.60 -4.87
C ASP A 817 -23.59 17.80 -4.80
N LEU A 818 -23.74 18.56 -5.88
CA LEU A 818 -24.72 19.66 -5.91
C LEU A 818 -26.14 19.09 -6.01
N VAL A 819 -26.30 18.01 -6.78
CA VAL A 819 -27.54 17.21 -6.87
C VAL A 819 -27.44 15.95 -6.02
N ASP A 820 -28.55 15.24 -5.80
CA ASP A 820 -28.57 14.00 -5.00
C ASP A 820 -28.63 12.70 -5.83
N GLU A 821 -29.29 12.70 -7.00
CA GLU A 821 -29.64 11.45 -7.70
C GLU A 821 -29.22 11.39 -9.17
N ALA A 822 -28.50 12.38 -9.69
CA ALA A 822 -28.00 12.40 -11.07
C ALA A 822 -29.06 12.23 -12.18
N SER A 823 -30.34 12.39 -11.89
CA SER A 823 -31.37 12.27 -12.92
C SER A 823 -31.23 13.40 -13.94
N PRO A 824 -31.63 13.22 -15.21
CA PRO A 824 -31.58 14.30 -16.19
C PRO A 824 -32.32 15.57 -15.73
N ALA A 825 -33.40 15.40 -14.95
CA ALA A 825 -34.13 16.51 -14.34
C ALA A 825 -33.30 17.25 -13.27
N ASP A 826 -32.58 16.51 -12.42
CA ASP A 826 -31.71 17.10 -11.40
C ASP A 826 -30.58 17.91 -12.03
N ILE A 827 -29.88 17.33 -13.03
CA ILE A 827 -28.77 18.00 -13.72
C ILE A 827 -29.27 19.26 -14.46
N ALA A 828 -30.41 19.19 -15.16
CA ALA A 828 -31.00 20.35 -15.81
C ALA A 828 -31.44 21.42 -14.80
N PHE A 829 -31.95 21.01 -13.64
CA PHE A 829 -32.36 21.93 -12.58
C PHE A 829 -31.15 22.60 -11.90
N ALA A 830 -30.05 21.87 -11.71
CA ALA A 830 -28.80 22.45 -11.25
C ALA A 830 -28.30 23.53 -12.22
N LYS A 831 -28.31 23.25 -13.53
CA LYS A 831 -27.96 24.26 -14.54
C LYS A 831 -28.84 25.49 -14.46
N LYS A 832 -30.16 25.30 -14.28
CA LYS A 832 -31.11 26.41 -14.10
C LYS A 832 -30.78 27.25 -12.86
N ILE A 833 -30.50 26.63 -11.71
CA ILE A 833 -30.12 27.35 -10.49
C ILE A 833 -28.85 28.17 -10.72
N LEU A 834 -27.84 27.58 -11.36
CA LEU A 834 -26.58 28.27 -11.65
C LEU A 834 -26.77 29.44 -12.63
N ASP A 835 -27.61 29.28 -13.65
CA ASP A 835 -27.93 30.37 -14.58
C ASP A 835 -28.69 31.53 -13.92
N GLU A 836 -29.57 31.22 -12.97
CA GLU A 836 -30.36 32.21 -12.24
C GLU A 836 -29.55 32.96 -11.17
N GLU A 837 -28.76 32.24 -10.37
CA GLU A 837 -28.06 32.82 -9.21
C GLU A 837 -26.64 33.31 -9.55
N VAL A 838 -25.92 32.59 -10.42
CA VAL A 838 -24.54 32.93 -10.81
C VAL A 838 -24.51 33.67 -12.15
N GLY A 839 -25.22 33.16 -13.15
CA GLY A 839 -25.30 33.73 -14.49
C GLY A 839 -23.92 34.05 -15.08
N SER A 840 -23.75 35.26 -15.59
CA SER A 840 -22.46 35.75 -16.09
C SER A 840 -21.65 36.54 -15.05
N ALA A 841 -22.06 36.56 -13.78
CA ALA A 841 -21.42 37.37 -12.75
C ALA A 841 -20.05 36.81 -12.33
N VAL A 842 -19.94 35.48 -12.25
CA VAL A 842 -18.72 34.77 -11.86
C VAL A 842 -18.56 33.55 -12.78
N PRO A 843 -17.39 33.34 -13.41
CA PRO A 843 -17.14 32.10 -14.15
C PRO A 843 -17.04 30.92 -13.17
N TYR A 844 -17.61 29.77 -13.53
CA TYR A 844 -17.56 28.58 -12.68
C TYR A 844 -17.00 27.35 -13.39
N THR A 845 -16.49 26.41 -12.60
CA THR A 845 -16.18 25.03 -12.98
C THR A 845 -16.97 24.11 -12.05
N TYR A 846 -17.64 23.10 -12.60
CA TYR A 846 -18.37 22.10 -11.84
C TYR A 846 -17.66 20.76 -12.00
N VAL A 847 -17.16 20.22 -10.89
CA VAL A 847 -16.52 18.91 -10.78
C VAL A 847 -17.58 17.90 -10.32
N PRO A 848 -17.73 16.73 -10.96
CA PRO A 848 -18.72 15.73 -10.54
C PRO A 848 -18.29 15.00 -9.25
N GLY A 849 -19.23 14.84 -8.32
CA GLY A 849 -19.15 13.98 -7.15
C GLY A 849 -19.94 12.68 -7.36
N ASN A 850 -19.99 11.82 -6.35
CA ASN A 850 -20.69 10.54 -6.45
C ASN A 850 -22.21 10.71 -6.60
N HIS A 851 -22.80 11.81 -6.12
CA HIS A 851 -24.23 12.06 -6.35
C HIS A 851 -24.55 12.56 -7.76
N GLU A 852 -23.56 12.90 -8.58
CA GLU A 852 -23.70 13.10 -10.02
C GLU A 852 -23.67 11.78 -10.82
N VAL A 853 -23.49 10.63 -10.15
CA VAL A 853 -23.62 9.28 -10.77
C VAL A 853 -24.49 8.30 -9.96
N MET A 854 -24.98 8.69 -8.78
CA MET A 854 -25.67 7.78 -7.84
C MET A 854 -26.95 7.15 -8.41
N GLY A 855 -27.74 7.90 -9.19
CA GLY A 855 -29.03 7.43 -9.74
C GLY A 855 -29.12 7.50 -11.27
N GLY A 856 -28.03 7.88 -11.95
CA GLY A 856 -27.99 8.05 -13.41
C GLY A 856 -26.56 8.01 -13.93
N PRO A 857 -26.35 7.73 -15.22
CA PRO A 857 -25.01 7.67 -15.80
C PRO A 857 -24.36 9.05 -15.84
N ILE A 858 -23.03 9.10 -15.73
CA ILE A 858 -22.23 10.33 -15.85
C ILE A 858 -22.46 11.08 -17.17
N SER A 859 -22.96 10.39 -18.21
CA SER A 859 -23.36 11.02 -19.48
C SER A 859 -24.42 12.11 -19.31
N ASN A 860 -25.28 12.03 -18.28
CA ASN A 860 -26.25 13.07 -17.97
C ASN A 860 -25.56 14.39 -17.60
N PHE A 861 -24.53 14.31 -16.74
CA PHE A 861 -23.68 15.45 -16.40
C PHE A 861 -22.96 15.97 -17.65
N LYS A 862 -22.31 15.07 -18.41
CA LYS A 862 -21.54 15.42 -19.62
C LYS A 862 -22.38 16.17 -20.66
N ALA A 863 -23.66 15.81 -20.80
CA ALA A 863 -24.57 16.44 -21.74
C ALA A 863 -24.90 17.92 -21.42
N VAL A 864 -24.78 18.32 -20.15
CA VAL A 864 -25.15 19.68 -19.69
C VAL A 864 -23.94 20.54 -19.34
N PHE A 865 -22.94 19.95 -18.67
CA PHE A 865 -21.79 20.65 -18.15
C PHE A 865 -20.48 20.38 -18.92
N GLY A 866 -20.47 19.39 -19.82
CA GLY A 866 -19.30 19.07 -20.65
C GLY A 866 -18.35 18.05 -20.00
N PRO A 867 -17.05 18.08 -20.32
CA PRO A 867 -16.08 17.12 -19.81
C PRO A 867 -16.04 17.07 -18.28
N THR A 868 -15.80 15.88 -17.74
CA THR A 868 -15.76 15.56 -16.30
C THR A 868 -14.41 15.85 -15.64
N HIS A 869 -13.37 16.00 -16.47
CA HIS A 869 -12.05 16.46 -16.08
C HIS A 869 -11.64 17.58 -17.04
N THR A 870 -11.10 18.68 -16.51
CA THR A 870 -10.85 19.90 -17.28
C THR A 870 -9.59 20.60 -16.81
N THR A 871 -9.04 21.47 -17.67
CA THR A 871 -7.86 22.25 -17.35
C THR A 871 -8.00 23.67 -17.81
N ARG A 872 -7.69 24.61 -16.92
CA ARG A 872 -7.90 26.03 -17.15
C ARG A 872 -6.84 26.86 -16.45
N LEU A 873 -6.24 27.79 -17.19
CA LEU A 873 -5.38 28.81 -16.60
C LEU A 873 -6.24 29.95 -16.05
N LEU A 874 -6.17 30.16 -14.73
CA LEU A 874 -6.80 31.26 -14.01
C LEU A 874 -5.69 32.28 -13.66
N GLY A 875 -5.47 33.27 -14.53
CA GLY A 875 -4.33 34.18 -14.39
C GLY A 875 -3.00 33.45 -14.55
N SER A 876 -2.27 33.25 -13.45
CA SER A 876 -1.02 32.46 -13.40
C SER A 876 -1.16 31.15 -12.62
N THR A 877 -2.38 30.78 -12.23
CA THR A 877 -2.68 29.54 -11.50
C THR A 877 -3.36 28.55 -12.43
N LEU A 878 -2.78 27.37 -12.61
CA LEU A 878 -3.38 26.31 -13.43
C LEU A 878 -4.38 25.53 -12.57
N LEU A 879 -5.67 25.55 -12.92
CA LEU A 879 -6.68 24.66 -12.34
C LEU A 879 -6.78 23.40 -13.19
N ILE A 880 -6.62 22.25 -12.54
CA ILE A 880 -6.85 20.91 -13.10
C ILE A 880 -7.99 20.30 -12.29
N THR A 881 -9.05 19.84 -12.95
CA THR A 881 -10.15 19.11 -12.29
C THR A 881 -10.14 17.66 -12.71
N LEU A 882 -10.37 16.76 -11.75
CA LEU A 882 -10.42 15.32 -11.95
C LEU A 882 -11.79 14.78 -11.53
N ASN A 883 -12.21 13.70 -12.18
CA ASN A 883 -13.45 13.01 -11.86
C ASN A 883 -13.16 11.93 -10.82
N SER A 884 -13.69 12.08 -9.60
CA SER A 884 -13.65 11.06 -8.55
C SER A 884 -15.04 10.53 -8.20
N SER A 885 -16.04 10.72 -9.07
CA SER A 885 -17.43 10.36 -8.80
C SER A 885 -17.66 8.87 -8.52
N SER A 886 -16.78 7.98 -9.00
CA SER A 886 -16.80 6.55 -8.68
C SER A 886 -16.23 6.19 -7.30
N GLY A 887 -15.72 7.15 -6.52
CA GLY A 887 -14.96 6.92 -5.28
C GLY A 887 -13.47 6.62 -5.50
N THR A 888 -13.02 6.58 -6.76
CA THR A 888 -11.62 6.53 -7.19
C THR A 888 -11.46 7.44 -8.41
N LEU A 889 -10.23 7.77 -8.80
CA LEU A 889 -9.95 8.51 -10.04
C LEU A 889 -9.94 7.56 -11.24
N HIS A 890 -9.33 6.37 -11.10
CA HIS A 890 -9.23 5.40 -12.18
C HIS A 890 -10.53 4.64 -12.48
N GLY A 891 -11.50 4.61 -11.56
CA GLY A 891 -12.73 3.81 -11.69
C GLY A 891 -13.80 4.39 -12.61
N ASN A 892 -13.55 5.58 -13.19
CA ASN A 892 -14.45 6.25 -14.11
C ASN A 892 -14.21 5.78 -15.57
N ASP A 893 -15.14 6.07 -16.47
CA ASP A 893 -15.06 5.71 -17.90
C ASP A 893 -13.84 6.29 -18.62
N ASP A 894 -13.26 7.36 -18.09
CA ASP A 894 -12.05 8.05 -18.56
C ASP A 894 -10.89 8.00 -17.54
N GLY A 895 -10.94 7.09 -16.56
CA GLY A 895 -10.05 7.06 -15.40
C GLY A 895 -8.54 7.10 -15.71
N LYS A 896 -8.04 6.19 -16.55
CA LYS A 896 -6.62 6.20 -16.96
C LYS A 896 -6.27 7.44 -17.79
N VAL A 897 -7.19 7.91 -18.63
CA VAL A 897 -6.99 9.07 -19.51
C VAL A 897 -6.80 10.35 -18.67
N GLN A 898 -7.66 10.58 -17.68
CA GLN A 898 -7.51 11.77 -16.82
C GLN A 898 -6.21 11.75 -16.00
N LEU A 899 -5.75 10.59 -15.55
CA LEU A 899 -4.50 10.47 -14.79
C LEU A 899 -3.26 10.66 -15.66
N THR A 900 -3.24 10.13 -16.89
CA THR A 900 -2.15 10.41 -17.84
C THR A 900 -2.13 11.88 -18.27
N GLU A 901 -3.31 12.49 -18.44
CA GLU A 901 -3.42 13.91 -18.75
C GLU A 901 -2.97 14.80 -17.57
N LEU A 902 -3.30 14.44 -16.33
CA LEU A 902 -2.75 15.10 -15.14
C LEU A 902 -1.22 15.14 -15.18
N GLU A 903 -0.58 14.00 -15.43
CA GLU A 903 0.89 13.93 -15.50
C GLU A 903 1.46 14.75 -16.66
N SER A 904 0.79 14.75 -17.81
CA SER A 904 1.14 15.60 -18.95
C SER A 904 1.09 17.09 -18.56
N GLN A 905 0.02 17.50 -17.89
CA GLN A 905 -0.20 18.89 -17.49
C GLN A 905 0.74 19.35 -16.39
N LEU A 906 1.06 18.49 -15.42
CA LEU A 906 2.09 18.78 -14.42
C LEU A 906 3.46 18.98 -15.09
N ARG A 907 3.82 18.15 -16.09
CA ARG A 907 5.06 18.34 -16.87
C ARG A 907 5.05 19.66 -17.64
N ALA A 908 3.95 19.98 -18.32
CA ALA A 908 3.80 21.25 -19.04
C ALA A 908 3.91 22.45 -18.08
N ALA A 909 3.15 22.43 -16.99
CA ALA A 909 3.16 23.45 -15.94
C ALA A 909 4.53 23.64 -15.31
N ALA A 910 5.33 22.58 -15.16
CA ALA A 910 6.68 22.69 -14.62
C ALA A 910 7.59 23.54 -15.53
N SER A 911 7.42 23.42 -16.84
CA SER A 911 8.21 24.15 -17.85
C SER A 911 7.68 25.54 -18.22
N ASP A 912 6.39 25.81 -18.00
CA ASP A 912 5.74 27.06 -18.44
C ASP A 912 5.96 28.21 -17.42
N PRO A 913 6.71 29.28 -17.74
CA PRO A 913 6.94 30.39 -16.83
C PRO A 913 5.68 31.22 -16.52
N ALA A 914 4.60 31.11 -17.30
CA ALA A 914 3.34 31.79 -17.02
C ALA A 914 2.56 31.17 -15.86
N VAL A 915 2.83 29.89 -15.56
CA VAL A 915 2.24 29.15 -14.45
C VAL A 915 3.11 29.31 -13.21
N THR A 916 2.56 29.88 -12.14
CA THR A 916 3.23 30.05 -10.85
C THR A 916 2.80 29.02 -9.82
N GLY A 917 1.67 28.34 -10.01
CA GLY A 917 1.21 27.25 -9.16
C GLY A 917 0.02 26.48 -9.76
N VAL A 918 -0.31 25.35 -9.15
CA VAL A 918 -1.34 24.40 -9.65
C VAL A 918 -2.39 24.12 -8.57
N LEU A 919 -3.67 24.23 -8.92
CA LEU A 919 -4.78 23.72 -8.12
C LEU A 919 -5.27 22.43 -8.76
N VAL A 920 -5.46 21.39 -7.96
CA VAL A 920 -6.08 20.13 -8.38
C VAL A 920 -7.38 19.96 -7.60
N ALA A 921 -8.52 19.88 -8.27
CA ALA A 921 -9.84 19.77 -7.62
C ALA A 921 -10.55 18.47 -8.00
N PHE A 922 -11.04 17.72 -7.01
CA PHE A 922 -11.85 16.51 -7.17
C PHE A 922 -12.62 16.19 -5.89
N HIS A 923 -13.78 15.58 -6.00
CA HIS A 923 -14.73 15.49 -4.88
C HIS A 923 -14.24 14.66 -3.68
N HIS A 924 -13.90 13.37 -3.86
CA HIS A 924 -13.39 12.52 -2.78
C HIS A 924 -11.94 12.84 -2.41
N PRO A 925 -11.61 13.25 -1.17
CA PRO A 925 -10.24 13.59 -0.79
C PRO A 925 -9.26 12.43 -0.78
N ILE A 926 -7.96 12.76 -0.86
CA ILE A 926 -6.87 11.79 -0.66
C ILE A 926 -6.97 11.15 0.72
N ASP A 927 -7.18 11.96 1.76
CA ASP A 927 -7.33 11.50 3.14
C ASP A 927 -8.56 12.16 3.77
N ASP A 928 -9.35 11.34 4.46
CA ASP A 928 -10.47 11.80 5.27
C ASP A 928 -9.93 12.09 6.70
N PRO A 929 -10.14 13.29 7.27
CA PRO A 929 -9.66 13.62 8.60
C PRO A 929 -10.42 12.88 9.71
N LEU A 930 -11.62 12.37 9.45
CA LEU A 930 -12.43 11.70 10.47
C LEU A 930 -11.88 10.31 10.82
N PRO A 931 -12.19 9.77 12.02
CA PRO A 931 -11.69 8.47 12.45
C PRO A 931 -12.06 7.28 11.56
N ASP A 932 -13.26 7.27 10.97
CA ASP A 932 -13.77 6.13 10.19
C ASP A 932 -13.24 6.04 8.75
N LYS A 933 -12.62 7.12 8.26
CA LYS A 933 -12.00 7.22 6.92
C LYS A 933 -12.98 6.90 5.79
N ALA A 934 -14.28 7.13 5.99
CA ALA A 934 -15.34 6.65 5.10
C ALA A 934 -15.43 7.42 3.77
N SER A 935 -14.86 8.63 3.70
CA SER A 935 -15.10 9.59 2.62
C SER A 935 -13.86 9.83 1.73
N GLN A 936 -12.77 9.07 1.89
CA GLN A 936 -11.56 9.25 1.08
C GLN A 936 -11.58 8.41 -0.20
N LEU A 937 -10.64 8.69 -1.13
CA LEU A 937 -10.37 7.82 -2.28
C LEU A 937 -10.20 6.36 -1.81
N GLY A 938 -11.03 5.47 -2.36
CA GLY A 938 -11.12 4.08 -1.94
C GLY A 938 -9.86 3.27 -2.27
N ASP A 939 -9.16 3.64 -3.33
CA ASP A 939 -7.88 3.04 -3.69
C ASP A 939 -6.72 3.78 -3.00
N ARG A 940 -6.17 3.14 -1.96
CA ARG A 940 -5.06 3.71 -1.17
C ARG A 940 -3.72 3.69 -1.90
N ILE A 941 -3.56 2.92 -2.97
CA ILE A 941 -2.36 2.97 -3.82
C ILE A 941 -2.46 4.20 -4.71
N GLU A 942 -3.60 4.41 -5.36
CA GLU A 942 -3.87 5.61 -6.16
C GLU A 942 -3.66 6.88 -5.35
N ALA A 943 -4.25 6.96 -4.14
CA ALA A 943 -4.12 8.11 -3.25
C ALA A 943 -2.64 8.46 -2.96
N ARG A 944 -1.83 7.46 -2.59
CA ARG A 944 -0.40 7.63 -2.31
C ARG A 944 0.42 8.01 -3.54
N GLN A 945 0.13 7.41 -4.69
CA GLN A 945 0.85 7.72 -5.94
C GLN A 945 0.49 9.12 -6.46
N LEU A 946 -0.76 9.55 -6.30
CA LEU A 946 -1.19 10.91 -6.62
C LEU A 946 -0.46 11.94 -5.76
N GLU A 947 -0.47 11.74 -4.44
CA GLU A 947 0.24 12.60 -3.49
C GLU A 947 1.74 12.69 -3.82
N ASP A 948 2.38 11.56 -4.09
CA ASP A 948 3.78 11.53 -4.49
C ASP A 948 4.02 12.26 -5.81
N ARG A 949 3.13 12.11 -6.80
CA ARG A 949 3.26 12.80 -8.10
C ARG A 949 3.19 14.31 -7.95
N LEU A 950 2.26 14.80 -7.12
CA LEU A 950 2.13 16.22 -6.79
C LEU A 950 3.33 16.73 -5.97
N GLY A 951 3.82 15.92 -5.02
CA GLY A 951 5.00 16.23 -4.21
C GLY A 951 6.28 16.30 -5.06
N ARG A 952 6.43 15.38 -6.03
CA ARG A 952 7.52 15.38 -7.03
C ARG A 952 7.42 16.59 -7.95
N PHE A 953 6.23 16.96 -8.42
CA PHE A 953 6.01 18.20 -9.17
C PHE A 953 6.49 19.42 -8.38
N ARG A 954 6.06 19.56 -7.12
CA ARG A 954 6.47 20.66 -6.23
C ARG A 954 7.99 20.70 -6.05
N THR A 955 8.60 19.55 -5.75
CA THR A 955 10.05 19.45 -5.51
C THR A 955 10.87 19.80 -6.75
N SER A 956 10.50 19.24 -7.91
CA SER A 956 11.28 19.34 -9.14
C SER A 956 11.14 20.70 -9.83
N SER A 957 9.89 21.22 -9.91
CA SER A 957 9.57 22.50 -10.53
C SER A 957 9.84 23.70 -9.60
N GLY A 958 9.77 23.50 -8.28
CA GLY A 958 9.81 24.57 -7.30
C GLY A 958 8.55 25.45 -7.29
N LYS A 959 7.46 25.00 -7.91
CA LYS A 959 6.16 25.70 -7.93
C LYS A 959 5.21 25.11 -6.89
N SER A 960 4.35 25.94 -6.35
CA SER A 960 3.36 25.52 -5.36
C SER A 960 2.21 24.74 -6.01
N VAL A 961 1.61 23.85 -5.22
CA VAL A 961 0.47 23.04 -5.61
C VAL A 961 -0.49 22.89 -4.42
N ALA A 962 -1.79 22.86 -4.68
CA ALA A 962 -2.80 22.59 -3.67
C ALA A 962 -3.89 21.66 -4.21
N VAL A 963 -4.48 20.87 -3.32
CA VAL A 963 -5.59 19.96 -3.59
C VAL A 963 -6.86 20.49 -2.92
N LEU A 964 -7.96 20.52 -3.66
CA LEU A 964 -9.27 21.00 -3.22
C LEU A 964 -10.27 19.84 -3.31
N ASN A 965 -10.95 19.55 -2.22
CA ASN A 965 -11.89 18.43 -2.09
C ASN A 965 -13.19 18.83 -1.37
N GLY A 966 -14.16 17.92 -1.34
CA GLY A 966 -15.43 18.00 -0.59
C GLY A 966 -15.78 16.67 0.07
N HIS A 967 -17.03 16.22 -0.07
CA HIS A 967 -17.54 14.87 0.27
C HIS A 967 -17.67 14.54 1.77
N VAL A 968 -16.63 14.78 2.56
CA VAL A 968 -16.57 14.42 4.00
C VAL A 968 -17.65 15.15 4.81
N GLY A 969 -18.00 16.36 4.37
CA GLY A 969 -18.98 17.21 5.05
C GLY A 969 -18.47 17.89 6.31
N VAL A 970 -17.15 18.05 6.43
CA VAL A 970 -16.48 18.91 7.41
C VAL A 970 -15.52 19.85 6.69
N PHE A 971 -15.28 21.03 7.26
CA PHE A 971 -14.19 21.89 6.82
C PHE A 971 -12.88 21.36 7.41
N HIS A 972 -11.82 21.25 6.60
CA HIS A 972 -10.53 20.81 7.09
C HIS A 972 -9.39 21.33 6.22
N GLY A 973 -8.23 21.56 6.82
CA GLY A 973 -7.01 21.95 6.14
C GLY A 973 -5.84 21.13 6.65
N SER A 974 -5.02 20.62 5.74
CA SER A 974 -3.81 19.87 6.06
C SER A 974 -2.69 20.18 5.06
N SER A 975 -1.52 19.61 5.30
CA SER A 975 -0.45 19.59 4.30
C SER A 975 0.21 18.23 4.24
N SER A 976 0.70 17.90 3.04
CA SER A 976 1.58 16.76 2.85
C SER A 976 2.59 17.02 1.75
N GLN A 977 3.85 16.60 1.94
CA GLN A 977 4.94 16.78 0.97
C GLN A 977 5.19 18.26 0.55
N GLY A 978 4.72 19.24 1.32
CA GLY A 978 4.70 20.66 0.97
C GLY A 978 3.54 21.11 0.07
N ILE A 979 2.53 20.28 -0.11
CA ILE A 979 1.27 20.54 -0.81
C ILE A 979 0.26 21.03 0.24
N SER A 980 -0.57 22.01 -0.10
CA SER A 980 -1.71 22.37 0.76
C SER A 980 -2.94 21.55 0.37
N MET A 981 -3.63 20.95 1.33
CA MET A 981 -4.84 20.17 1.11
C MET A 981 -6.01 20.84 1.84
N LEU A 982 -7.13 21.00 1.14
CA LEU A 982 -8.33 21.66 1.65
C LEU A 982 -9.55 20.80 1.37
N ILE A 983 -10.35 20.57 2.42
CA ILE A 983 -11.66 19.93 2.33
C ILE A 983 -12.70 21.00 2.65
N ASN A 984 -13.58 21.26 1.69
CA ASN A 984 -14.74 22.12 1.90
C ASN A 984 -15.86 21.32 2.57
N GLY A 985 -16.49 21.92 3.58
CA GLY A 985 -17.67 21.33 4.23
C GLY A 985 -18.95 21.54 3.42
N ASN A 986 -20.10 21.19 4.01
CA ASN A 986 -21.35 21.21 3.27
C ASN A 986 -21.88 22.63 2.98
N SER A 987 -22.17 22.93 1.71
CA SER A 987 -22.73 24.22 1.30
C SER A 987 -24.26 24.26 1.24
N GLY A 988 -24.93 23.10 1.27
CA GLY A 988 -26.40 23.01 1.30
C GLY A 988 -26.93 22.07 2.38
N LYS A 989 -26.50 20.79 2.34
CA LYS A 989 -26.99 19.74 3.25
C LYS A 989 -26.48 19.92 4.68
N THR A 990 -27.15 19.32 5.65
CA THR A 990 -26.66 19.30 7.04
C THR A 990 -25.32 18.54 7.11
N PRO A 991 -24.30 19.04 7.82
CA PRO A 991 -23.02 18.37 8.02
C PRO A 991 -23.16 16.95 8.55
N ALA A 992 -22.28 16.06 8.09
CA ALA A 992 -22.22 14.67 8.57
C ALA A 992 -21.34 14.54 9.82
N GLY A 993 -20.27 15.33 9.92
CA GLY A 993 -19.38 15.38 11.09
C GLY A 993 -19.93 16.23 12.23
N ASN A 994 -19.32 16.08 13.41
CA ASN A 994 -19.65 16.89 14.58
C ASN A 994 -19.15 18.34 14.42
N VAL A 995 -19.67 19.27 15.22
CA VAL A 995 -19.31 20.70 15.11
C VAL A 995 -17.88 21.02 15.55
N GLU A 996 -17.26 20.16 16.37
CA GLU A 996 -15.91 20.33 16.91
C GLU A 996 -14.85 19.98 15.84
N ASP A 997 -15.16 19.04 14.96
CA ASP A 997 -14.32 18.54 13.87
C ASP A 997 -14.56 19.31 12.54
N GLY A 998 -15.23 20.46 12.59
CA GLY A 998 -15.51 21.28 11.40
C GLY A 998 -16.86 21.00 10.70
N GLY A 999 -17.78 20.28 11.33
CA GLY A 999 -19.12 19.99 10.81
C GLY A 999 -20.13 21.14 10.96
N PHE A 1000 -20.00 22.18 10.13
CA PHE A 1000 -20.97 23.27 9.99
C PHE A 1000 -21.30 23.53 8.51
N ARG A 1001 -22.39 24.25 8.17
CA ARG A 1001 -22.66 24.64 6.77
C ARG A 1001 -21.92 25.92 6.38
N GLY A 1002 -21.44 26.00 5.14
CA GLY A 1002 -20.78 27.18 4.61
C GLY A 1002 -20.11 26.93 3.26
N TRP A 1003 -19.13 27.77 2.93
CA TRP A 1003 -18.26 27.61 1.75
C TRP A 1003 -16.86 28.14 2.07
N THR A 1004 -15.91 28.01 1.15
CA THR A 1004 -14.52 28.46 1.38
C THR A 1004 -14.09 29.50 0.34
N MET A 1005 -13.50 30.61 0.79
CA MET A 1005 -12.80 31.54 -0.10
C MET A 1005 -11.30 31.21 -0.09
N ILE A 1006 -10.76 30.84 -1.23
CA ILE A 1006 -9.33 30.58 -1.42
C ILE A 1006 -8.67 31.84 -1.93
N GLY A 1007 -7.74 32.38 -1.15
CA GLY A 1007 -6.91 33.52 -1.54
C GLY A 1007 -5.55 33.09 -2.04
N ILE A 1008 -5.18 33.57 -3.23
CA ILE A 1008 -3.93 33.25 -3.91
C ILE A 1008 -3.14 34.52 -4.22
N ASP A 1009 -1.85 34.53 -3.89
CA ASP A 1009 -0.87 35.48 -4.42
C ASP A 1009 0.07 34.76 -5.42
N PRO A 1010 -0.22 34.85 -6.74
CA PRO A 1010 0.59 34.20 -7.77
C PRO A 1010 2.08 34.58 -7.72
N ARG A 1011 2.43 35.76 -7.19
CA ARG A 1011 3.83 36.21 -7.09
C ARG A 1011 4.65 35.37 -6.12
N ALA A 1012 3.99 34.69 -5.18
CA ALA A 1012 4.60 33.80 -4.21
C ALA A 1012 4.51 32.30 -4.61
N GLY A 1013 3.96 31.99 -5.79
CA GLY A 1013 3.76 30.61 -6.24
C GLY A 1013 5.05 29.84 -6.54
N VAL A 1014 6.12 30.53 -6.94
CA VAL A 1014 7.44 29.90 -7.17
C VAL A 1014 8.25 29.94 -5.88
N VAL A 1015 8.25 28.84 -5.13
CA VAL A 1015 8.90 28.70 -3.81
C VAL A 1015 10.31 28.13 -3.89
N GLY A 1016 10.71 27.58 -5.05
CA GLY A 1016 11.99 26.91 -5.27
C GLY A 1016 11.99 25.45 -4.78
N ARG A 1017 13.09 24.74 -5.02
CA ARG A 1017 13.18 23.29 -4.71
C ARG A 1017 13.22 22.99 -3.21
N ASN A 1018 13.89 23.86 -2.46
CA ASN A 1018 14.10 23.75 -1.00
C ASN A 1018 13.58 25.00 -0.29
N PRO A 1019 12.26 25.21 -0.25
CA PRO A 1019 11.69 26.38 0.39
C PRO A 1019 11.86 26.31 1.91
N ALA A 1020 11.84 27.47 2.58
CA ALA A 1020 11.66 27.51 4.02
C ALA A 1020 10.26 26.96 4.40
N PRO A 1021 10.10 26.29 5.56
CA PRO A 1021 8.81 25.82 6.04
C PRO A 1021 7.74 26.92 6.01
N GLY A 1022 6.52 26.58 5.59
CA GLY A 1022 5.41 27.53 5.47
C GLY A 1022 5.46 28.45 4.24
N ALA A 1023 6.44 28.29 3.32
CA ALA A 1023 6.50 29.11 2.11
C ALA A 1023 5.23 29.01 1.24
N ARG A 1024 4.57 27.85 1.24
CA ARG A 1024 3.30 27.61 0.53
C ARG A 1024 2.18 28.55 0.97
N LEU A 1025 2.17 28.97 2.23
CA LEU A 1025 1.15 29.85 2.83
C LEU A 1025 1.22 31.28 2.30
N ARG A 1026 2.40 31.69 1.79
CA ARG A 1026 2.51 32.97 1.08
C ARG A 1026 1.82 32.93 -0.27
N TRP A 1027 1.75 31.76 -0.91
CA TRP A 1027 1.01 31.59 -2.16
C TRP A 1027 -0.48 31.41 -1.91
N LEU A 1028 -0.89 30.52 -1.01
CA LEU A 1028 -2.30 30.17 -0.82
C LEU A 1028 -2.70 30.12 0.66
N GLN A 1029 -3.82 30.75 0.97
CA GLN A 1029 -4.56 30.59 2.23
C GLN A 1029 -6.07 30.50 1.95
N ALA A 1030 -6.83 29.99 2.91
CA ALA A 1030 -8.26 29.78 2.82
C ALA A 1030 -8.98 30.46 4.00
N GLU A 1031 -10.12 31.06 3.71
CA GLU A 1031 -11.08 31.62 4.65
C GLU A 1031 -12.35 30.76 4.60
N THR A 1032 -12.71 30.11 5.70
CA THR A 1032 -13.99 29.42 5.80
C THR A 1032 -15.10 30.44 6.06
N ARG A 1033 -16.22 30.29 5.34
CA ARG A 1033 -17.35 31.21 5.30
C ARG A 1033 -18.59 30.46 5.83
N PRO A 1034 -18.70 30.24 7.15
CA PRO A 1034 -19.86 29.56 7.72
C PRO A 1034 -21.14 30.38 7.49
N ALA A 1035 -22.28 29.71 7.33
CA ALA A 1035 -23.57 30.38 7.43
C ALA A 1035 -23.86 30.68 8.92
N VAL A 1036 -24.00 31.96 9.26
CA VAL A 1036 -24.11 32.42 10.65
C VAL A 1036 -25.44 33.13 10.87
N ASP A 1037 -26.22 32.69 11.87
CA ASP A 1037 -27.43 33.40 12.30
C ASP A 1037 -27.10 34.44 13.37
N THR A 1038 -26.35 34.03 14.40
CA THR A 1038 -25.88 34.91 15.50
C THR A 1038 -24.50 34.47 15.96
N VAL A 1039 -23.70 35.39 16.52
CA VAL A 1039 -22.38 35.10 17.09
C VAL A 1039 -22.28 35.68 18.51
N THR A 1040 -21.48 35.05 19.36
CA THR A 1040 -21.15 35.51 20.72
C THR A 1040 -19.65 35.42 20.95
N THR A 1041 -19.08 36.37 21.69
CA THR A 1041 -17.62 36.41 21.95
C THR A 1041 -17.16 35.46 23.06
N GLY A 1042 -18.08 34.96 23.90
CA GLY A 1042 -17.74 34.18 25.11
C GLY A 1042 -16.91 34.92 26.16
N ALA A 1043 -16.66 36.23 26.01
CA ALA A 1043 -15.78 36.97 26.91
C ALA A 1043 -16.45 37.33 28.24
N PRO A 1044 -15.72 37.26 29.37
CA PRO A 1044 -16.25 37.65 30.67
C PRO A 1044 -16.39 39.17 30.77
N GLU A 1045 -17.33 39.63 31.60
CA GLU A 1045 -17.52 41.05 31.88
C GLU A 1045 -16.34 41.66 32.65
N THR A 1046 -15.65 40.85 33.46
CA THR A 1046 -14.52 41.28 34.31
C THR A 1046 -13.37 40.29 34.26
N LEU A 1047 -12.13 40.80 34.30
CA LEU A 1047 -10.91 39.99 34.31
C LEU A 1047 -9.91 40.57 35.32
N ALA A 1048 -9.28 39.72 36.13
CA ALA A 1048 -8.26 40.17 37.09
C ALA A 1048 -6.94 40.47 36.37
N LEU A 1049 -6.21 41.51 36.78
CA LEU A 1049 -4.92 41.86 36.20
C LEU A 1049 -3.95 40.67 36.25
N GLY A 1050 -3.34 40.33 35.12
CA GLY A 1050 -2.41 39.19 34.99
C GLY A 1050 -3.08 37.82 34.82
N SER A 1051 -4.41 37.72 34.97
CA SER A 1051 -5.15 36.48 34.68
C SER A 1051 -5.39 36.29 33.18
N SER A 1052 -5.68 35.06 32.79
CA SER A 1052 -6.10 34.70 31.43
C SER A 1052 -7.30 33.77 31.47
N VAL A 1053 -8.15 33.86 30.45
CA VAL A 1053 -9.31 32.98 30.23
C VAL A 1053 -9.34 32.54 28.78
N THR A 1054 -9.79 31.32 28.50
CA THR A 1054 -10.07 30.87 27.13
C THR A 1054 -11.49 31.28 26.77
N LEU A 1055 -11.67 31.93 25.60
CA LEU A 1055 -12.98 32.40 25.17
C LEU A 1055 -13.84 31.27 24.63
N ASP A 1056 -15.04 31.10 25.19
CA ASP A 1056 -16.07 30.18 24.69
C ASP A 1056 -16.96 30.85 23.62
N ALA A 1057 -16.31 31.42 22.61
CA ALA A 1057 -17.01 32.04 21.49
C ALA A 1057 -17.75 30.99 20.64
N THR A 1058 -18.98 31.31 20.26
CA THR A 1058 -19.85 30.41 19.49
C THR A 1058 -20.67 31.19 18.48
N PHE A 1059 -21.12 30.50 17.43
CA PHE A 1059 -22.17 31.00 16.55
C PHE A 1059 -23.30 29.98 16.41
N THR A 1060 -24.49 30.45 16.04
CA THR A 1060 -25.66 29.59 15.80
C THR A 1060 -25.92 29.43 14.31
N GLN A 1061 -26.34 28.23 13.92
CA GLN A 1061 -26.80 27.91 12.57
C GLN A 1061 -27.99 26.94 12.63
N GLY A 1062 -29.20 27.47 12.55
CA GLY A 1062 -30.43 26.74 12.85
C GLY A 1062 -30.45 26.28 14.31
N ALA A 1063 -30.53 24.96 14.53
CA ALA A 1063 -30.52 24.38 15.87
C ALA A 1063 -29.10 24.08 16.41
N ALA A 1064 -28.06 24.23 15.58
CA ALA A 1064 -26.69 23.95 15.97
C ALA A 1064 -26.03 25.19 16.61
N THR A 1065 -25.25 24.94 17.67
CA THR A 1065 -24.30 25.90 18.24
C THR A 1065 -22.90 25.40 17.92
N VAL A 1066 -22.12 26.21 17.21
CA VAL A 1066 -20.79 25.84 16.70
C VAL A 1066 -19.74 26.67 17.44
N PRO A 1067 -18.69 26.05 18.01
CA PRO A 1067 -17.57 26.79 18.57
C PRO A 1067 -16.83 27.58 17.48
N VAL A 1068 -16.41 28.81 17.82
CA VAL A 1068 -15.51 29.62 16.98
C VAL A 1068 -14.08 29.19 17.27
N THR A 1069 -13.73 28.01 16.78
CA THR A 1069 -12.39 27.39 16.82
C THR A 1069 -11.99 27.00 15.41
N TRP A 1070 -10.70 26.76 15.16
CA TRP A 1070 -10.28 26.12 13.91
C TRP A 1070 -11.16 24.89 13.63
N PRO A 1071 -11.71 24.73 12.40
CA PRO A 1071 -11.38 25.41 11.15
C PRO A 1071 -12.23 26.67 10.83
N VAL A 1072 -12.98 27.22 11.79
CA VAL A 1072 -13.74 28.47 11.61
C VAL A 1072 -12.79 29.65 11.49
N THR A 1073 -12.92 30.40 10.39
CA THR A 1073 -12.28 31.70 10.23
C THR A 1073 -13.11 32.79 10.90
N ALA A 1074 -12.43 33.65 11.66
CA ALA A 1074 -13.03 34.80 12.32
C ALA A 1074 -12.15 36.04 12.16
N ASP A 1075 -12.72 37.24 12.36
CA ASP A 1075 -11.93 38.46 12.57
C ASP A 1075 -12.09 38.91 14.02
N TRP A 1076 -11.00 38.91 14.76
CA TRP A 1076 -10.94 39.41 16.13
C TRP A 1076 -10.41 40.84 16.17
N GLY A 1077 -10.87 41.63 17.14
CA GLY A 1077 -10.32 42.96 17.35
C GLY A 1077 -11.06 43.77 18.40
N GLY A 1078 -11.06 45.09 18.22
CA GLY A 1078 -11.83 46.02 19.04
C GLY A 1078 -10.99 47.06 19.78
N HIS A 1079 -11.63 47.80 20.68
CA HIS A 1079 -11.00 48.93 21.37
C HIS A 1079 -10.20 48.45 22.58
N GLU A 1080 -8.93 48.87 22.69
CA GLU A 1080 -8.01 48.46 23.78
C GLU A 1080 -7.79 46.93 23.85
N VAL A 1081 -7.93 46.25 22.71
CA VAL A 1081 -7.64 44.83 22.50
C VAL A 1081 -6.43 44.71 21.59
N VAL A 1082 -5.45 43.90 22.00
CA VAL A 1082 -4.34 43.47 21.14
C VAL A 1082 -4.65 42.06 20.66
N VAL A 1083 -4.70 41.83 19.35
CA VAL A 1083 -4.79 40.47 18.80
C VAL A 1083 -3.38 40.02 18.39
N GLY A 1084 -3.00 38.81 18.81
CA GLY A 1084 -1.65 38.27 18.60
C GLY A 1084 -0.62 38.75 19.64
N GLU A 1085 0.66 38.59 19.33
CA GLU A 1085 1.73 38.69 20.33
C GLU A 1085 2.16 40.13 20.71
N ARG A 1086 1.97 41.11 19.81
CA ARG A 1086 2.56 42.46 19.94
C ARG A 1086 1.50 43.54 19.86
N GLY A 1087 1.57 44.52 20.77
CA GLY A 1087 0.71 45.69 20.75
C GLY A 1087 0.54 46.32 22.14
N HIS A 1088 -0.18 47.44 22.19
CA HIS A 1088 -0.56 48.10 23.44
C HIS A 1088 -2.08 48.06 23.59
N GLY A 1089 -2.57 47.49 24.69
CA GLY A 1089 -4.00 47.39 25.00
C GLY A 1089 -4.26 47.09 26.48
N VAL A 1090 -5.53 47.01 26.86
CA VAL A 1090 -6.00 46.59 28.19
C VAL A 1090 -6.01 45.06 28.29
N VAL A 1091 -6.38 44.37 27.21
CA VAL A 1091 -6.35 42.91 27.08
C VAL A 1091 -5.60 42.49 25.82
N ARG A 1092 -5.12 41.25 25.79
CA ARG A 1092 -4.55 40.59 24.62
C ARG A 1092 -5.27 39.29 24.34
N LEU A 1093 -5.66 39.05 23.09
CA LEU A 1093 -6.22 37.79 22.63
C LEU A 1093 -5.21 37.08 21.72
N ASP A 1094 -4.90 35.84 22.05
CA ASP A 1094 -4.32 34.90 21.09
C ASP A 1094 -5.47 34.24 20.33
N PRO A 1095 -5.61 34.46 19.00
CA PRO A 1095 -6.73 33.92 18.24
C PRO A 1095 -6.65 32.41 17.99
N VAL A 1096 -5.45 31.81 18.07
CA VAL A 1096 -5.26 30.36 17.88
C VAL A 1096 -5.70 29.62 19.15
N THR A 1097 -5.19 30.05 20.31
CA THR A 1097 -5.53 29.42 21.60
C THR A 1097 -6.83 29.97 22.21
N ARG A 1098 -7.38 31.05 21.64
CA ARG A 1098 -8.50 31.86 22.17
C ARG A 1098 -8.24 32.40 23.58
N LYS A 1099 -6.97 32.47 23.99
CA LYS A 1099 -6.60 32.91 25.34
C LYS A 1099 -6.60 34.43 25.41
N LEU A 1100 -7.52 34.97 26.20
CA LEU A 1100 -7.63 36.39 26.53
C LEU A 1100 -6.89 36.68 27.85
N THR A 1101 -5.82 37.48 27.79
CA THR A 1101 -4.98 37.87 28.93
C THR A 1101 -5.19 39.34 29.30
N ALA A 1102 -5.38 39.63 30.59
CA ALA A 1102 -5.40 41.00 31.12
C ALA A 1102 -3.99 41.59 31.23
N LEU A 1103 -3.73 42.68 30.50
CA LEU A 1103 -2.42 43.33 30.46
C LEU A 1103 -2.30 44.51 31.44
N ARG A 1104 -3.35 45.32 31.58
CA ARG A 1104 -3.37 46.49 32.48
C ARG A 1104 -4.80 46.84 32.92
N PRO A 1105 -4.98 47.53 34.06
CA PRO A 1105 -6.31 48.00 34.48
C PRO A 1105 -6.93 48.95 33.45
N GLY A 1106 -8.22 48.77 33.17
CA GLY A 1106 -8.95 49.57 32.19
C GLY A 1106 -10.18 48.85 31.65
N THR A 1107 -10.79 49.41 30.61
CA THR A 1107 -11.91 48.81 29.89
C THR A 1107 -11.50 48.54 28.45
N ALA A 1108 -11.73 47.31 27.98
CA ALA A 1108 -11.60 46.91 26.60
C ALA A 1108 -12.97 46.57 26.01
N VAL A 1109 -13.10 46.71 24.69
CA VAL A 1109 -14.26 46.20 23.94
C VAL A 1109 -13.73 45.19 22.93
N LEU A 1110 -14.01 43.92 23.15
CA LEU A 1110 -13.69 42.84 22.24
C LEU A 1110 -14.75 42.76 21.14
N THR A 1111 -14.31 42.76 19.89
CA THR A 1111 -15.13 42.51 18.70
C THR A 1111 -14.77 41.15 18.11
N LEU A 1112 -15.79 40.39 17.73
CA LEU A 1112 -15.70 39.17 16.94
C LEU A 1112 -16.59 39.30 15.72
N VAL A 1113 -16.06 39.04 14.52
CA VAL A 1113 -16.84 38.92 13.29
C VAL A 1113 -16.65 37.53 12.70
N VAL A 1114 -17.75 36.87 12.37
CA VAL A 1114 -17.75 35.58 11.67
C VAL A 1114 -18.66 35.70 10.45
N ASN A 1115 -18.09 35.54 9.26
CA ASN A 1115 -18.75 35.75 7.96
C ASN A 1115 -19.64 37.04 7.91
N GLY A 1116 -19.09 38.15 8.39
CA GLY A 1116 -19.78 39.46 8.41
C GLY A 1116 -20.78 39.68 9.55
N VAL A 1117 -21.12 38.65 10.35
CA VAL A 1117 -21.96 38.79 11.55
C VAL A 1117 -21.08 39.17 12.74
N LYS A 1118 -21.44 40.23 13.46
CA LYS A 1118 -20.60 40.86 14.50
C LYS A 1118 -21.17 40.68 15.90
N ALA A 1119 -20.30 40.39 16.87
CA ALA A 1119 -20.55 40.46 18.31
C ALA A 1119 -19.55 41.39 19.00
N GLU A 1120 -19.97 42.02 20.10
CA GLU A 1120 -19.11 42.83 20.97
C GLU A 1120 -19.30 42.47 22.44
N SER A 1121 -18.21 42.46 23.20
CA SER A 1121 -18.24 42.34 24.67
C SER A 1121 -17.34 43.36 25.33
N MET A 1122 -17.86 44.02 26.36
CA MET A 1122 -17.10 44.93 27.20
C MET A 1122 -16.42 44.14 28.33
N ILE A 1123 -15.11 44.32 28.48
CA ILE A 1123 -14.30 43.65 29.49
C ILE A 1123 -13.68 44.72 30.39
N ARG A 1124 -13.89 44.60 31.70
CA ARG A 1124 -13.25 45.46 32.69
C ARG A 1124 -12.10 44.72 33.38
N VAL A 1125 -10.88 45.20 33.20
CA VAL A 1125 -9.71 44.69 33.91
C VAL A 1125 -9.59 45.39 35.25
N ILE A 1126 -9.73 44.60 36.32
CA ILE A 1126 -9.65 45.05 37.71
C ILE A 1126 -8.35 44.59 38.36
N ARG A 1127 -7.90 45.33 39.38
CA ARG A 1127 -6.70 45.00 40.14
C ARG A 1127 -6.92 43.85 41.10
#